data_AF-A0A1G0SGJ0-F1
#
_entry.id   AF-A0A1G0SGJ0-F1
#
_cell.length_a   1.000
_cell.length_b   1.000
_cell.length_c   1.000
_cell.angle_alpha   90.00
_cell.angle_beta   90.00
_cell.angle_gamma   90.00
#
_symmetry.space_group_name_H-M   'P 1'
#
loop_
_entity.id
_entity.type
_entity.pdbx_description
1 polymer ?
#
loop_
_entity_poly.entity_id
_entity_poly.type
_entity_poly.pdbx_seq_one_letter_code
_entity_poly.pdbx_strand_id
1 'polypeptide(L)'
;MEFIKKYYYLLSGLFVFIIYLTTLAPTVVKIDSGELSAVQTTLGIAHPTGYPLFTIVGYLFSLIPLPFRDIYKLNLLAAIWCTAGTSVFVYTTKFVLDNINSFHITRKEPQQKSKKKKKIKDAKTSIQAFSIPDDKKYIAAIGGGLILAFSRTFWMQSTSVEVYSLHILLVSLIILFLVKGFVEKNSSTKFSRNWILFSFFLALGFTNHMTTLIILPGTAYLFFVKYGFNKPAFKKIGLMLLIFFPVLILVYSYLPIRASQNPLVNWGNPLDLERIIRHISGKQYQVWLFSSTESAKKQLEYFFSTLPIEFSINLFIAFIGVIYSFISARKFGIFILILFITTVLYSINYDINDIDSYFLLAYIAIGFFSVFGIVKLLSFLKIQNSYNIGAALISLFILVHFVITYPKVDESETYIYEDYTKEILGSVSQNAIVFSYQWDYFLSASYYFQLVEKYRKDIVVIDKELLRRSWYYNQLEKNYPGVLDGVKNEKELFLNALKPFEKDEVIDSKLLENLYRRIMTNLLSTNIGKRDFYIGPELFENEMQKGEFILPEGYTLIPDGFLFQVVKNTKEYIPAVSNDFKIRIPERKDKYIENIINMFICPMLVRRAMYEFQFDKIDRAKLYIEKIRKDFPEYKLPKALTDLF
;
A
#
# COMPACT_ATOMS: atom_id res chain seq x y z
N MET A 1 21.59 -33.15 0.95
CA MET A 1 20.25 -33.03 1.59
C MET A 1 20.27 -32.13 2.84
N GLU A 2 21.30 -32.21 3.70
CA GLU A 2 21.40 -31.38 4.92
C GLU A 2 21.44 -29.87 4.66
N PHE A 3 22.18 -29.41 3.64
CA PHE A 3 22.23 -28.00 3.26
C PHE A 3 20.84 -27.43 2.95
N ILE A 4 20.07 -28.13 2.11
CA ILE A 4 18.70 -27.75 1.74
C ILE A 4 17.82 -27.72 3.00
N LYS A 5 17.90 -28.74 3.86
CA LYS A 5 17.13 -28.78 5.12
C LYS A 5 17.48 -27.65 6.09
N LYS A 6 18.73 -27.18 6.10
CA LYS A 6 19.22 -26.09 6.95
C LYS A 6 18.77 -24.72 6.43
N TYR A 7 18.81 -24.51 5.10
CA TYR A 7 18.58 -23.21 4.47
C TYR A 7 17.28 -23.11 3.65
N TYR A 8 16.36 -24.08 3.76
CA TYR A 8 15.12 -24.17 2.99
C TYR A 8 14.32 -22.85 2.90
N TYR A 9 14.23 -22.11 4.01
CA TYR A 9 13.48 -20.85 4.06
C TYR A 9 14.19 -19.73 3.28
N LEU A 10 15.53 -19.66 3.34
CA LEU A 10 16.31 -18.71 2.53
C LEU A 10 16.30 -19.09 1.04
N LEU A 11 16.38 -20.39 0.72
CA LEU A 11 16.30 -20.86 -0.66
C LEU A 11 14.92 -20.58 -1.26
N SER A 12 13.85 -20.76 -0.48
CA SER A 12 12.48 -20.40 -0.89
C SER A 12 12.35 -18.89 -1.11
N GLY A 13 12.90 -18.09 -0.20
CA GLY A 13 12.98 -16.64 -0.38
C GLY A 13 13.75 -16.25 -1.63
N LEU A 14 14.94 -16.78 -1.84
CA LEU A 14 15.77 -16.49 -3.03
C LEU A 14 15.04 -16.84 -4.33
N PHE A 15 14.34 -17.98 -4.37
CA PHE A 15 13.51 -18.34 -5.51
C PHE A 15 12.41 -17.30 -5.77
N VAL A 16 11.67 -16.90 -4.73
CA VAL A 16 10.63 -15.87 -4.84
C VAL A 16 11.21 -14.51 -5.25
N PHE A 17 12.38 -14.15 -4.73
CA PHE A 17 13.07 -12.90 -5.08
C PHE A 17 13.41 -12.83 -6.56
N ILE A 18 14.01 -13.89 -7.11
CA ILE A 18 14.35 -13.97 -8.53
C ILE A 18 13.09 -13.76 -9.40
N ILE A 19 11.97 -14.33 -9.00
CA ILE A 19 10.68 -14.14 -9.68
C ILE A 19 10.18 -12.70 -9.53
N TYR A 20 10.21 -12.11 -8.33
CA TYR A 20 9.76 -10.73 -8.13
C TYR A 20 10.57 -9.71 -8.93
N LEU A 21 11.87 -9.97 -9.15
CA LEU A 21 12.71 -9.13 -10.00
C LEU A 21 12.24 -9.07 -11.45
N THR A 22 11.59 -10.11 -11.98
CA THR A 22 11.12 -10.11 -13.38
C THR A 22 9.84 -9.30 -13.57
N THR A 23 9.15 -8.94 -12.48
CA THR A 23 7.92 -8.13 -12.48
C THR A 23 8.11 -6.73 -11.92
N LEU A 24 9.34 -6.36 -11.58
CA LEU A 24 9.66 -5.15 -10.83
C LEU A 24 9.47 -3.90 -11.69
N ALA A 25 8.77 -2.90 -11.17
CA ALA A 25 8.54 -1.65 -11.88
C ALA A 25 9.86 -0.91 -12.16
N PRO A 26 10.09 -0.41 -13.39
CA PRO A 26 11.32 0.28 -13.76
C PRO A 26 11.38 1.72 -13.20
N THR A 27 10.23 2.27 -12.82
CA THR A 27 10.06 3.66 -12.36
C THR A 27 8.86 3.79 -11.42
N VAL A 28 8.37 5.02 -11.19
CA VAL A 28 7.17 5.31 -10.41
C VAL A 28 5.95 4.69 -11.08
N VAL A 29 4.98 4.29 -10.25
CA VAL A 29 3.68 3.76 -10.67
C VAL A 29 2.55 4.63 -10.13
N LYS A 30 1.31 4.15 -10.24
CA LYS A 30 0.09 4.76 -9.69
C LYS A 30 0.15 5.11 -8.19
N ILE A 31 -0.83 5.91 -7.77
CA ILE A 31 -1.13 6.24 -6.36
C ILE A 31 0.09 6.90 -5.67
N ASP A 32 0.49 6.43 -4.49
CA ASP A 32 1.42 7.14 -3.61
C ASP A 32 2.89 6.86 -3.93
N SER A 33 3.20 6.05 -4.94
CA SER A 33 4.59 5.58 -5.16
C SER A 33 5.59 6.71 -5.41
N GLY A 34 5.18 7.80 -6.08
CA GLY A 34 6.02 8.98 -6.30
C GLY A 34 6.22 9.81 -5.04
N GLU A 35 5.18 9.98 -4.22
CA GLU A 35 5.26 10.66 -2.92
C GLU A 35 6.12 9.86 -1.93
N LEU A 36 5.86 8.56 -1.78
CA LEU A 36 6.62 7.66 -0.90
C LEU A 36 8.10 7.58 -1.29
N SER A 37 8.42 7.50 -2.58
CA SER A 37 9.82 7.51 -3.05
C SER A 37 10.50 8.86 -2.82
N ALA A 38 9.80 9.97 -3.04
CA ALA A 38 10.31 11.30 -2.71
C ALA A 38 10.58 11.44 -1.21
N VAL A 39 9.67 10.95 -0.35
CA VAL A 39 9.81 10.97 1.11
C VAL A 39 10.99 10.11 1.55
N GLN A 40 11.12 8.88 1.05
CA GLN A 40 12.26 8.01 1.35
C GLN A 40 13.58 8.61 0.88
N THR A 41 13.63 9.29 -0.26
CA THR A 41 14.89 9.84 -0.79
C THR A 41 15.29 11.18 -0.16
N THR A 42 14.32 11.97 0.31
CA THR A 42 14.57 13.32 0.85
C THR A 42 14.40 13.43 2.37
N LEU A 43 14.17 12.30 3.06
CA LEU A 43 13.71 12.26 4.45
C LEU A 43 12.50 13.17 4.65
N GLY A 44 11.43 13.00 3.88
CA GLY A 44 10.18 13.74 4.06
C GLY A 44 9.32 13.24 5.21
N ILE A 45 8.13 13.81 5.37
CA ILE A 45 7.04 13.21 6.15
C ILE A 45 5.95 12.83 5.16
N ALA A 46 5.67 11.52 5.06
CA ALA A 46 4.63 10.98 4.19
C ALA A 46 3.23 11.30 4.70
N HIS A 47 2.25 11.11 3.84
CA HIS A 47 0.84 11.16 4.22
C HIS A 47 0.55 10.27 5.45
N PRO A 48 -0.48 10.59 6.25
CA PRO A 48 -0.83 9.81 7.44
C PRO A 48 -1.02 8.31 7.10
N THR A 49 -0.48 7.38 7.88
CA THR A 49 -0.07 7.53 9.29
C THR A 49 1.40 7.88 9.51
N GLY A 50 2.10 8.35 8.46
CA GLY A 50 3.41 9.00 8.51
C GLY A 50 4.62 8.07 8.40
N TYR A 51 4.43 6.78 8.64
CA TYR A 51 5.37 5.69 8.32
C TYR A 51 6.87 5.95 8.63
N PRO A 52 7.25 6.50 9.82
CA PRO A 52 8.62 6.93 10.09
C PRO A 52 9.67 5.83 9.91
N LEU A 53 9.36 4.58 10.27
CA LEU A 53 10.29 3.46 10.07
C LEU A 53 10.57 3.21 8.58
N PHE A 54 9.50 3.19 7.77
CA PHE A 54 9.58 3.01 6.32
C PHE A 54 10.41 4.12 5.67
N THR A 55 10.19 5.37 6.09
CA THR A 55 10.93 6.53 5.59
C THR A 55 12.42 6.44 5.92
N ILE A 56 12.77 6.19 7.18
CA ILE A 56 14.18 6.15 7.63
C ILE A 56 14.93 5.00 6.95
N VAL A 57 14.36 3.79 6.91
CA VAL A 57 15.03 2.64 6.30
C VAL A 57 15.15 2.81 4.79
N GLY A 58 14.12 3.35 4.13
CA GLY A 58 14.16 3.68 2.70
C GLY A 58 15.24 4.69 2.36
N TYR A 59 15.39 5.74 3.17
CA TYR A 59 16.47 6.71 3.01
C TYR A 59 17.86 6.08 3.15
N LEU A 60 18.07 5.26 4.18
CA LEU A 60 19.36 4.59 4.35
C LEU A 60 19.68 3.67 3.17
N PHE A 61 18.66 3.04 2.56
CA PHE A 61 18.85 2.19 1.39
C PHE A 61 19.10 2.99 0.11
N SER A 62 18.44 4.14 -0.10
CA SER A 62 18.66 4.98 -1.29
C SER A 62 20.10 5.53 -1.35
N LEU A 63 20.73 5.74 -0.19
CA LEU A 63 22.14 6.14 -0.07
C LEU A 63 23.14 5.06 -0.51
N ILE A 64 22.72 3.80 -0.69
CA ILE A 64 23.62 2.75 -1.18
C ILE A 64 23.98 3.06 -2.65
N PRO A 65 25.28 3.09 -3.00
CA PRO A 65 25.75 3.49 -4.33
C PRO A 65 25.58 2.36 -5.37
N LEU A 66 24.35 1.92 -5.59
CA LEU A 66 24.00 1.01 -6.68
C LEU A 66 23.85 1.80 -8.00
N PRO A 67 24.20 1.22 -9.17
CA PRO A 67 24.14 1.89 -10.48
C PRO A 67 22.70 1.98 -11.04
N PHE A 68 21.73 2.29 -10.18
CA PHE A 68 20.31 2.40 -10.51
C PHE A 68 19.77 3.76 -10.06
N ARG A 69 18.67 4.21 -10.69
CA ARG A 69 17.89 5.36 -10.21
C ARG A 69 17.31 5.05 -8.83
N ASP A 70 17.14 6.09 -8.00
CA ASP A 70 16.67 5.90 -6.63
C ASP A 70 15.28 5.23 -6.58
N ILE A 71 14.36 5.55 -7.50
CA ILE A 71 13.07 4.84 -7.60
C ILE A 71 13.23 3.34 -7.79
N TYR A 72 14.15 2.90 -8.66
CA TYR A 72 14.38 1.48 -8.90
C TYR A 72 14.99 0.80 -7.67
N LYS A 73 15.91 1.48 -6.95
CA LYS A 73 16.43 0.98 -5.66
C LYS A 73 15.29 0.78 -4.65
N LEU A 74 14.34 1.71 -4.56
CA LEU A 74 13.23 1.62 -3.62
C LEU A 74 12.21 0.55 -4.02
N ASN A 75 11.95 0.37 -5.32
CA ASN A 75 11.17 -0.76 -5.82
C ASN A 75 11.87 -2.09 -5.47
N LEU A 76 13.19 -2.19 -5.68
CA LEU A 76 13.99 -3.36 -5.31
C LEU A 76 13.91 -3.66 -3.80
N LEU A 77 13.90 -2.62 -2.97
CA LEU A 77 13.75 -2.75 -1.53
C LEU A 77 12.38 -3.33 -1.14
N ALA A 78 11.30 -2.95 -1.85
CA ALA A 78 9.99 -3.57 -1.70
C ALA A 78 10.04 -5.09 -1.96
N ALA A 79 10.70 -5.50 -3.05
CA ALA A 79 10.91 -6.92 -3.37
C ALA A 79 11.72 -7.66 -2.28
N ILE A 80 12.74 -7.01 -1.71
CA ILE A 80 13.55 -7.56 -0.61
C ILE A 80 12.70 -7.78 0.64
N TRP A 81 11.86 -6.82 1.03
CA TRP A 81 11.02 -6.95 2.21
C TRP A 81 9.95 -8.04 2.07
N CYS A 82 9.26 -8.10 0.93
CA CYS A 82 8.27 -9.16 0.67
C CYS A 82 8.94 -10.54 0.66
N THR A 83 10.11 -10.67 0.02
CA THR A 83 10.94 -11.89 0.04
C THR A 83 11.31 -12.31 1.47
N ALA A 84 11.77 -11.36 2.28
CA ALA A 84 12.14 -11.62 3.67
C ALA A 84 10.91 -12.04 4.48
N GLY A 85 9.75 -11.42 4.24
CA GLY A 85 8.46 -11.80 4.81
C GLY A 85 8.10 -13.25 4.48
N THR A 86 8.19 -13.64 3.21
CA THR A 86 7.99 -15.04 2.77
C THR A 86 8.96 -16.01 3.45
N SER A 87 10.23 -15.64 3.55
CA SER A 87 11.25 -16.47 4.22
C SER A 87 10.92 -16.68 5.70
N VAL A 88 10.51 -15.62 6.39
CA VAL A 88 10.07 -15.67 7.79
C VAL A 88 8.80 -16.51 7.93
N PHE A 89 7.85 -16.38 7.01
CA PHE A 89 6.63 -17.18 6.98
C PHE A 89 6.91 -18.68 6.82
N VAL A 90 7.76 -19.05 5.85
CA VAL A 90 8.20 -20.45 5.63
C VAL A 90 8.90 -21.02 6.87
N TYR A 91 9.78 -20.23 7.49
CA TYR A 91 10.41 -20.65 8.75
C TYR A 91 9.39 -20.83 9.88
N THR A 92 8.45 -19.89 10.02
CA THR A 92 7.43 -19.89 11.08
C THR A 92 6.52 -21.09 10.96
N THR A 93 6.05 -21.40 9.76
CA THR A 93 5.14 -22.52 9.52
C THR A 93 5.80 -23.86 9.80
N LYS A 94 7.05 -24.06 9.37
CA LYS A 94 7.83 -25.25 9.75
C LYS A 94 8.02 -25.34 11.27
N PHE A 95 8.35 -24.22 11.92
CA PHE A 95 8.50 -24.17 13.39
C PHE A 95 7.21 -24.55 14.12
N VAL A 96 6.04 -24.12 13.61
CA VAL A 96 4.73 -24.53 14.13
C VAL A 96 4.54 -26.04 13.97
N LEU A 97 4.84 -26.60 12.79
CA LEU A 97 4.72 -28.05 12.54
C LEU A 97 5.67 -28.90 13.39
N ASP A 98 6.87 -28.40 13.70
CA ASP A 98 7.81 -29.04 14.63
C ASP A 98 7.29 -29.07 16.07
N ASN A 99 6.52 -28.05 16.45
CA ASN A 99 6.01 -27.86 17.80
C ASN A 99 4.50 -28.06 17.89
N ILE A 100 3.93 -28.85 16.96
CA ILE A 100 2.48 -28.97 16.78
C ILE A 100 1.75 -29.39 18.08
N ASN A 101 2.41 -30.23 18.89
CA ASN A 101 1.87 -30.72 20.15
C ASN A 101 1.65 -29.62 21.21
N SER A 102 2.39 -28.51 21.14
CA SER A 102 2.18 -27.35 22.04
C SER A 102 0.84 -26.66 21.79
N PHE A 103 0.24 -26.84 20.60
CA PHE A 103 -1.01 -26.22 20.19
C PHE A 103 -2.24 -27.12 20.40
N HIS A 104 -2.07 -28.35 20.89
CA HIS A 104 -3.19 -29.21 21.28
C HIS A 104 -3.83 -28.75 22.60
N ILE A 105 -5.13 -29.02 22.73
CA ILE A 105 -5.84 -28.94 24.01
C ILE A 105 -5.66 -30.28 24.71
N THR A 106 -4.91 -30.30 25.82
CA THR A 106 -4.91 -31.44 26.72
C THR A 106 -6.26 -31.51 27.42
N ARG A 107 -7.12 -32.47 27.06
CA ARG A 107 -8.27 -32.81 27.90
C ARG A 107 -7.71 -33.34 29.22
N LYS A 108 -7.82 -32.57 30.29
CA LYS A 108 -7.83 -33.16 31.64
C LYS A 108 -9.17 -33.90 31.73
N GLU A 109 -9.14 -35.22 31.84
CA GLU A 109 -10.34 -35.95 32.26
C GLU A 109 -10.82 -35.37 33.60
N PRO A 110 -12.14 -35.26 33.82
CA PRO A 110 -12.65 -34.89 35.13
C PRO A 110 -12.09 -35.91 36.13
N GLN A 111 -11.39 -35.43 37.15
CA GLN A 111 -11.08 -36.27 38.31
C GLN A 111 -12.41 -36.75 38.89
N GLN A 112 -12.83 -37.96 38.53
CA GLN A 112 -13.86 -38.66 39.28
C GLN A 112 -13.35 -38.71 40.73
N LYS A 113 -14.10 -38.09 41.64
CA LYS A 113 -13.91 -38.24 43.08
C LYS A 113 -14.24 -39.69 43.46
N SER A 114 -13.37 -40.65 43.15
CA SER A 114 -13.48 -42.01 43.65
C SER A 114 -12.78 -42.09 45.01
N LYS A 115 -13.57 -42.00 46.09
CA LYS A 115 -13.17 -42.50 47.40
C LYS A 115 -12.88 -44.01 47.27
N LYS A 116 -11.61 -44.41 47.23
CA LYS A 116 -11.03 -45.55 47.98
C LYS A 116 -9.59 -45.84 47.52
N LYS A 117 -8.70 -45.96 48.51
CA LYS A 117 -7.31 -46.42 48.40
C LYS A 117 -7.23 -47.78 47.70
N LYS A 118 -6.50 -47.89 46.58
CA LYS A 118 -5.77 -49.11 46.20
C LYS A 118 -4.63 -48.81 45.22
N LYS A 119 -3.53 -49.53 45.45
CA LYS A 119 -2.18 -49.49 44.85
C LYS A 119 -2.05 -48.87 43.45
N ILE A 120 -1.12 -47.91 43.38
CA ILE A 120 -0.57 -47.32 42.16
C ILE A 120 0.11 -48.42 41.34
N LYS A 121 -0.50 -48.78 40.21
CA LYS A 121 0.23 -49.25 39.02
C LYS A 121 0.15 -48.12 38.02
N ASP A 122 1.30 -47.72 37.50
CA ASP A 122 1.49 -46.62 36.56
C ASP A 122 0.67 -46.81 35.27
N ALA A 123 -0.55 -46.28 35.26
CA ALA A 123 -1.30 -46.08 34.03
C ALA A 123 -0.76 -44.81 33.35
N LYS A 124 0.31 -44.97 32.56
CA LYS A 124 0.75 -43.94 31.61
C LYS A 124 -0.40 -43.64 30.65
N THR A 125 -1.07 -42.51 30.84
CA THR A 125 -2.02 -41.97 29.87
C THR A 125 -1.23 -41.58 28.62
N SER A 126 -1.10 -42.51 27.67
CA SER A 126 -0.41 -42.26 26.41
C SER A 126 -1.32 -41.44 25.48
N ILE A 127 -1.26 -40.12 25.59
CA ILE A 127 -1.72 -39.26 24.50
C ILE A 127 -0.83 -39.59 23.30
N GLN A 128 -1.39 -40.23 22.26
CA GLN A 128 -0.68 -40.41 21.00
C GLN A 128 -0.27 -39.03 20.50
N ALA A 129 1.03 -38.73 20.56
CA ALA A 129 1.58 -37.47 20.09
C ALA A 129 1.31 -37.36 18.59
N PHE A 130 0.83 -36.20 18.14
CA PHE A 130 0.65 -35.97 16.73
C PHE A 130 2.04 -35.88 16.08
N SER A 131 2.35 -36.80 15.17
CA SER A 131 3.65 -36.88 14.51
C SER A 131 3.49 -36.71 13.00
N ILE A 132 4.06 -35.64 12.46
CA ILE A 132 4.16 -35.41 11.01
C ILE A 132 5.58 -35.78 10.57
N PRO A 133 5.76 -36.62 9.55
CA PRO A 133 7.07 -36.88 8.94
C PRO A 133 7.79 -35.59 8.53
N ASP A 134 9.10 -35.53 8.76
CA ASP A 134 9.92 -34.32 8.59
C ASP A 134 9.87 -33.77 7.16
N ASP A 135 9.96 -34.65 6.17
CA ASP A 135 9.82 -34.39 4.73
C ASP A 135 8.49 -33.71 4.38
N LYS A 136 7.37 -34.13 4.98
CA LYS A 136 6.06 -33.49 4.78
C LYS A 136 5.99 -32.09 5.38
N LYS A 137 6.70 -31.83 6.48
CA LYS A 137 6.77 -30.48 7.07
C LYS A 137 7.49 -29.51 6.17
N TYR A 138 8.61 -29.93 5.56
CA TYR A 138 9.35 -29.10 4.60
C TYR A 138 8.50 -28.77 3.37
N ILE A 139 7.86 -29.77 2.75
CA ILE A 139 6.99 -29.52 1.58
C ILE A 139 5.82 -28.61 1.95
N ALA A 140 5.16 -28.83 3.10
CA ALA A 140 4.04 -28.00 3.52
C ALA A 140 4.45 -26.55 3.79
N ALA A 141 5.58 -26.33 4.45
CA ALA A 141 6.09 -25.00 4.75
C ALA A 141 6.50 -24.24 3.48
N ILE A 142 7.26 -24.88 2.59
CA ILE A 142 7.68 -24.29 1.31
C ILE A 142 6.46 -24.04 0.42
N GLY A 143 5.60 -25.06 0.23
CA GLY A 143 4.41 -24.95 -0.61
C GLY A 143 3.43 -23.88 -0.13
N GLY A 144 3.16 -23.82 1.18
CA GLY A 144 2.32 -22.76 1.74
C GLY A 144 2.93 -21.37 1.61
N GLY A 145 4.26 -21.26 1.71
CA GLY A 145 4.98 -20.01 1.46
C GLY A 145 4.89 -19.55 0.00
N LEU A 146 5.01 -20.47 -0.96
CA LEU A 146 4.85 -20.16 -2.39
C LEU A 146 3.40 -19.82 -2.76
N ILE A 147 2.41 -20.51 -2.17
CA ILE A 147 0.99 -20.16 -2.34
C ILE A 147 0.73 -18.72 -1.87
N LEU A 148 1.28 -18.32 -0.73
CA LEU A 148 1.15 -16.95 -0.23
C LEU A 148 1.93 -15.94 -1.09
N ALA A 149 3.19 -16.25 -1.43
CA ALA A 149 4.05 -15.34 -2.19
C ALA A 149 3.53 -15.08 -3.61
N PHE A 150 2.84 -16.05 -4.21
CA PHE A 150 2.25 -15.90 -5.54
C PHE A 150 0.80 -15.42 -5.52
N SER A 151 0.22 -15.17 -4.33
CA SER A 151 -1.07 -14.48 -4.25
C SER A 151 -0.94 -13.08 -4.86
N ARG A 152 -1.96 -12.66 -5.62
CA ARG A 152 -1.93 -11.41 -6.39
C ARG A 152 -1.57 -10.21 -5.52
N THR A 153 -2.28 -9.98 -4.42
CA THR A 153 -2.04 -8.79 -3.59
C THR A 153 -0.69 -8.83 -2.89
N PHE A 154 -0.26 -10.00 -2.40
CA PHE A 154 1.06 -10.14 -1.76
C PHE A 154 2.20 -9.86 -2.75
N TRP A 155 2.09 -10.38 -3.97
CA TRP A 155 3.06 -10.15 -5.04
C TRP A 155 3.07 -8.68 -5.48
N MET A 156 1.91 -8.02 -5.65
CA MET A 156 1.88 -6.58 -6.01
C MET A 156 2.64 -5.70 -5.02
N GLN A 157 2.72 -6.05 -3.73
CA GLN A 157 3.53 -5.27 -2.77
C GLN A 157 5.05 -5.37 -3.01
N SER A 158 5.50 -6.29 -3.86
CA SER A 158 6.90 -6.48 -4.20
C SER A 158 7.34 -5.75 -5.47
N THR A 159 6.40 -5.26 -6.28
CA THR A 159 6.68 -4.74 -7.62
C THR A 159 7.06 -3.26 -7.60
N SER A 160 6.63 -2.52 -6.60
CA SER A 160 6.91 -1.09 -6.46
C SER A 160 6.99 -0.65 -4.99
N VAL A 161 7.60 0.51 -4.77
CA VAL A 161 7.69 1.15 -3.45
C VAL A 161 6.29 1.39 -2.86
N GLU A 162 6.02 0.73 -1.74
CA GLU A 162 4.76 0.82 -1.00
C GLU A 162 4.98 0.42 0.46
N VAL A 163 4.23 1.02 1.40
CA VAL A 163 4.42 0.83 2.85
C VAL A 163 4.12 -0.60 3.32
N TYR A 164 3.27 -1.31 2.56
CA TYR A 164 2.83 -2.66 2.89
C TYR A 164 3.93 -3.70 2.68
N SER A 165 4.92 -3.43 1.84
CA SER A 165 6.07 -4.33 1.61
C SER A 165 6.87 -4.58 2.88
N LEU A 166 7.27 -3.51 3.59
CA LEU A 166 7.90 -3.59 4.90
C LEU A 166 6.92 -4.11 5.96
N HIS A 167 5.63 -3.75 5.86
CA HIS A 167 4.61 -4.22 6.80
C HIS A 167 4.47 -5.75 6.80
N ILE A 168 4.51 -6.39 5.62
CA ILE A 168 4.49 -7.85 5.46
C ILE A 168 5.62 -8.52 6.25
N LEU A 169 6.85 -7.98 6.16
CA LEU A 169 7.99 -8.49 6.92
C LEU A 169 7.77 -8.32 8.43
N LEU A 170 7.34 -7.14 8.87
CA LEU A 170 7.11 -6.84 10.28
C LEU A 170 6.03 -7.75 10.88
N VAL A 171 4.89 -7.90 10.21
CA VAL A 171 3.81 -8.81 10.63
C VAL A 171 4.31 -10.25 10.72
N SER A 172 5.09 -10.70 9.73
CA SER A 172 5.67 -12.05 9.74
C SER A 172 6.61 -12.26 10.93
N LEU A 173 7.44 -11.27 11.27
CA LEU A 173 8.32 -11.29 12.44
C LEU A 173 7.54 -11.26 13.76
N ILE A 174 6.49 -10.43 13.85
CA ILE A 174 5.61 -10.37 15.02
C ILE A 174 4.98 -11.75 15.27
N ILE A 175 4.43 -12.39 14.23
CA ILE A 175 3.85 -13.74 14.34
C ILE A 175 4.93 -14.76 14.75
N LEU A 176 6.12 -14.72 14.13
CA LEU A 176 7.23 -15.62 14.47
C LEU A 176 7.59 -15.56 15.96
N PHE A 177 7.82 -14.35 16.49
CA PHE A 177 8.26 -14.19 17.88
C PHE A 177 7.13 -14.41 18.88
N LEU A 178 5.88 -14.10 18.52
CA LEU A 178 4.70 -14.51 19.29
C LEU A 178 4.62 -16.03 19.42
N VAL A 179 4.77 -16.75 18.31
CA VAL A 179 4.69 -18.22 18.27
C VAL A 179 5.86 -18.86 19.01
N LYS A 180 7.09 -18.37 18.84
CA LYS A 180 8.25 -18.81 19.63
C LYS A 180 8.05 -18.55 21.12
N GLY A 181 7.57 -17.36 21.47
CA GLY A 181 7.21 -16.98 22.83
C GLY A 181 6.12 -17.88 23.42
N PHE A 182 5.18 -18.35 22.60
CA PHE A 182 4.14 -19.30 23.00
C PHE A 182 4.70 -20.73 23.24
N VAL A 183 5.57 -21.23 22.37
CA VAL A 183 6.12 -22.59 22.45
C VAL A 183 7.15 -22.77 23.57
N GLU A 184 7.88 -21.71 23.93
CA GLU A 184 8.96 -21.77 24.92
C GLU A 184 8.50 -22.31 26.29
N LYS A 185 9.31 -23.14 26.97
CA LYS A 185 8.95 -23.64 28.30
C LYS A 185 8.90 -22.50 29.32
N ASN A 186 7.99 -22.57 30.28
CA ASN A 186 7.89 -21.56 31.33
C ASN A 186 9.13 -21.58 32.23
N SER A 187 10.08 -20.68 31.99
CA SER A 187 11.17 -20.39 32.92
C SER A 187 10.68 -19.43 34.01
N SER A 188 10.99 -19.75 35.26
CA SER A 188 10.60 -18.97 36.44
C SER A 188 11.52 -17.78 36.72
N THR A 189 12.69 -17.67 36.07
CA THR A 189 13.74 -16.74 36.53
C THR A 189 14.21 -15.69 35.51
N LYS A 190 13.98 -15.86 34.20
CA LYS A 190 14.37 -14.86 33.19
C LYS A 190 13.21 -14.51 32.25
N PHE A 191 13.06 -13.22 31.94
CA PHE A 191 12.11 -12.77 30.92
C PHE A 191 12.56 -13.30 29.54
N SER A 192 11.63 -13.88 28.79
CA SER A 192 12.01 -14.61 27.57
C SER A 192 12.40 -13.66 26.45
N ARG A 193 13.53 -13.97 25.78
CA ARG A 193 14.04 -13.22 24.63
C ARG A 193 13.00 -13.08 23.52
N ASN A 194 12.15 -14.10 23.33
CA ASN A 194 11.13 -14.08 22.29
C ASN A 194 10.03 -13.06 22.60
N TRP A 195 9.65 -12.86 23.85
CA TRP A 195 8.69 -11.81 24.23
C TRP A 195 9.30 -10.41 24.09
N ILE A 196 10.60 -10.23 24.37
CA ILE A 196 11.30 -8.97 24.09
C ILE A 196 11.25 -8.66 22.59
N LEU A 197 11.63 -9.62 21.75
CA LEU A 197 11.64 -9.45 20.30
C LEU A 197 10.22 -9.23 19.76
N PHE A 198 9.22 -9.94 20.28
CA PHE A 198 7.81 -9.69 19.97
C PHE A 198 7.43 -8.23 20.26
N SER A 199 7.73 -7.72 21.46
CA SER A 199 7.43 -6.32 21.82
C SER A 199 8.16 -5.30 20.95
N PHE A 200 9.42 -5.58 20.62
CA PHE A 200 10.23 -4.75 19.74
C PHE A 200 9.63 -4.67 18.34
N PHE A 201 9.36 -5.82 17.69
CA PHE A 201 8.78 -5.84 16.35
C PHE A 201 7.33 -5.34 16.33
N LEU A 202 6.56 -5.51 17.42
CA LEU A 202 5.23 -4.93 17.53
C LEU A 202 5.31 -3.40 17.52
N ALA A 203 6.25 -2.80 18.25
CA ALA A 203 6.48 -1.35 18.23
C ALA A 203 6.88 -0.86 16.83
N LEU A 204 7.80 -1.56 16.17
CA LEU A 204 8.17 -1.27 14.78
C LEU A 204 7.01 -1.43 13.78
N GLY A 205 6.11 -2.38 14.03
CA GLY A 205 4.88 -2.55 13.25
C GLY A 205 4.02 -1.29 13.31
N PHE A 206 3.75 -0.78 14.52
CA PHE A 206 2.96 0.45 14.69
C PHE A 206 3.62 1.64 14.01
N THR A 207 4.95 1.77 14.06
CA THR A 207 5.67 2.88 13.41
C THR A 207 5.74 2.75 11.89
N ASN A 208 5.26 1.64 11.32
CA ASN A 208 5.15 1.42 9.88
C ASN A 208 3.71 1.49 9.37
N HIS A 209 2.73 0.90 10.05
CA HIS A 209 1.32 0.98 9.62
C HIS A 209 0.34 0.60 10.75
N MET A 210 -0.79 1.31 10.85
CA MET A 210 -1.78 1.11 11.92
C MET A 210 -2.55 -0.22 11.85
N THR A 211 -2.59 -0.90 10.69
CA THR A 211 -3.14 -2.26 10.57
C THR A 211 -2.42 -3.28 11.46
N THR A 212 -1.25 -2.93 12.02
CA THR A 212 -0.63 -3.69 13.11
C THR A 212 -1.59 -3.97 14.25
N LEU A 213 -2.52 -3.06 14.55
CA LEU A 213 -3.52 -3.21 15.61
C LEU A 213 -4.37 -4.49 15.45
N ILE A 214 -4.60 -4.92 14.20
CA ILE A 214 -5.46 -6.05 13.86
C ILE A 214 -4.90 -7.38 14.37
N ILE A 215 -3.58 -7.47 14.65
CA ILE A 215 -2.96 -8.68 15.19
C ILE A 215 -3.20 -8.86 16.70
N LEU A 216 -3.62 -7.81 17.40
CA LEU A 216 -3.71 -7.81 18.87
C LEU A 216 -4.73 -8.81 19.42
N PRO A 217 -5.94 -8.99 18.86
CA PRO A 217 -6.88 -9.99 19.36
C PRO A 217 -6.33 -11.42 19.31
N GLY A 218 -5.65 -11.78 18.21
CA GLY A 218 -4.98 -13.09 18.09
C GLY A 218 -3.81 -13.23 19.07
N THR A 219 -3.03 -12.16 19.24
CA THR A 219 -1.95 -12.09 20.22
C THR A 219 -2.47 -12.32 21.64
N ALA A 220 -3.51 -11.59 22.05
CA ALA A 220 -4.12 -11.69 23.35
C ALA A 220 -4.61 -13.12 23.61
N TYR A 221 -5.28 -13.71 22.62
CA TYR A 221 -5.71 -15.10 22.68
C TYR A 221 -4.53 -16.06 22.99
N LEU A 222 -3.47 -16.06 22.18
CA LEU A 222 -2.33 -16.97 22.41
C LEU A 222 -1.62 -16.69 23.76
N PHE A 223 -1.45 -15.41 24.11
CA PHE A 223 -0.79 -15.02 25.34
C PHE A 223 -1.56 -15.51 26.58
N PHE A 224 -2.88 -15.29 26.62
CA PHE A 224 -3.71 -15.70 27.76
C PHE A 224 -4.00 -17.20 27.77
N VAL A 225 -4.02 -17.89 26.62
CA VAL A 225 -4.04 -19.36 26.59
C VAL A 225 -2.78 -19.95 27.23
N LYS A 226 -1.62 -19.29 27.10
CA LYS A 226 -0.37 -19.73 27.71
C LYS A 226 -0.26 -19.41 29.19
N TYR A 227 -0.51 -18.16 29.56
CA TYR A 227 -0.21 -17.66 30.91
C TYR A 227 -1.43 -17.58 31.82
N GLY A 228 -2.64 -17.67 31.28
CA GLY A 228 -3.89 -17.43 32.02
C GLY A 228 -4.12 -15.96 32.37
N PHE A 229 -5.31 -15.64 32.83
CA PHE A 229 -5.69 -14.29 33.25
C PHE A 229 -5.35 -14.08 34.73
N ASN A 230 -4.09 -13.78 35.04
CA ASN A 230 -3.58 -13.66 36.41
C ASN A 230 -2.49 -12.57 36.55
N LYS A 231 -2.20 -12.18 37.79
CA LYS A 231 -1.21 -11.12 38.11
C LYS A 231 0.18 -11.36 37.48
N PRO A 232 0.77 -12.58 37.51
CA PRO A 232 2.02 -12.86 36.79
C PRO A 232 1.96 -12.60 35.27
N ALA A 233 0.85 -12.93 34.61
CA ALA A 233 0.66 -12.65 33.19
C ALA A 233 0.65 -11.14 32.91
N PHE A 234 -0.07 -10.35 33.71
CA PHE A 234 -0.06 -8.88 33.60
C PHE A 234 1.31 -8.26 33.90
N LYS A 235 2.09 -8.82 34.83
CA LYS A 235 3.49 -8.39 35.03
C LYS A 235 4.34 -8.59 33.77
N LYS A 236 4.15 -9.72 33.06
CA LYS A 236 4.83 -9.96 31.77
C LYS A 236 4.41 -8.95 30.70
N ILE A 237 3.12 -8.58 30.66
CA ILE A 237 2.65 -7.48 29.79
C ILE A 237 3.34 -6.17 30.15
N GLY A 238 3.43 -5.83 31.45
CA GLY A 238 4.18 -4.66 31.90
C GLY A 238 5.63 -4.65 31.42
N LEU A 239 6.34 -5.78 31.52
CA LEU A 239 7.71 -5.91 31.00
C LEU A 239 7.80 -5.76 29.48
N MET A 240 6.83 -6.29 28.73
CA MET A 240 6.73 -6.09 27.28
C MET A 240 6.53 -4.60 26.94
N LEU A 241 5.68 -3.90 27.69
CA LEU A 241 5.39 -2.48 27.50
C LEU A 241 6.61 -1.59 27.78
N LEU A 242 7.47 -1.98 28.72
CA LEU A 242 8.75 -1.29 28.99
C LEU A 242 9.74 -1.35 27.82
N ILE A 243 9.59 -2.30 26.90
CA ILE A 243 10.37 -2.35 25.65
C ILE A 243 9.60 -1.66 24.52
N PHE A 244 8.30 -1.91 24.44
CA PHE A 244 7.43 -1.40 23.38
C PHE A 244 7.41 0.13 23.32
N PHE A 245 7.11 0.82 24.44
CA PHE A 245 6.96 2.27 24.43
C PHE A 245 8.24 3.03 24.12
N PRO A 246 9.42 2.70 24.68
CA PRO A 246 10.65 3.38 24.30
C PRO A 246 10.99 3.26 22.82
N VAL A 247 10.80 2.09 22.22
CA VAL A 247 11.03 1.88 20.78
C VAL A 247 10.01 2.68 19.95
N LEU A 248 8.74 2.61 20.32
CA LEU A 248 7.65 3.35 19.69
C LEU A 248 7.93 4.86 19.68
N ILE A 249 8.25 5.42 20.86
CA ILE A 249 8.55 6.85 21.05
C ILE A 249 9.81 7.24 20.27
N LEU A 250 10.87 6.43 20.34
CA LEU A 250 12.12 6.71 19.64
C LEU A 250 11.89 6.87 18.14
N VAL A 251 11.17 5.93 17.51
CA VAL A 251 10.95 5.99 16.06
C VAL A 251 9.95 7.09 15.70
N TYR A 252 8.86 7.27 16.46
CA TYR A 252 7.91 8.36 16.19
C TYR A 252 8.46 9.76 16.45
N SER A 253 9.50 9.90 17.28
CA SER A 253 10.19 11.19 17.48
C SER A 253 10.73 11.79 16.19
N TYR A 254 10.93 10.96 15.15
CA TYR A 254 11.21 11.40 13.79
C TYR A 254 10.23 12.47 13.30
N LEU A 255 8.92 12.31 13.54
CA LEU A 255 7.89 13.20 13.02
C LEU A 255 8.07 14.66 13.49
N PRO A 256 8.06 14.99 14.80
CA PRO A 256 8.25 16.36 15.25
C PRO A 256 9.65 16.90 14.97
N ILE A 257 10.69 16.06 15.11
CA ILE A 257 12.07 16.48 14.81
C ILE A 257 12.17 16.89 13.34
N ARG A 258 11.65 16.06 12.43
CA ARG A 258 11.75 16.34 11.02
C ARG A 258 10.84 17.50 10.60
N ALA A 259 9.61 17.58 11.10
CA ALA A 259 8.70 18.69 10.84
C ALA A 259 9.33 20.04 11.26
N SER A 260 10.06 20.09 12.37
CA SER A 260 10.74 21.32 12.85
C SER A 260 11.82 21.85 11.89
N GLN A 261 12.35 20.98 11.03
CA GLN A 261 13.34 21.33 10.01
C GLN A 261 12.71 21.81 8.70
N ASN A 262 11.36 21.82 8.62
CA ASN A 262 10.57 22.21 7.46
C ASN A 262 11.02 21.52 6.16
N PRO A 263 10.84 20.17 6.05
CA PRO A 263 11.27 19.37 4.91
C PRO A 263 10.47 19.70 3.63
N LEU A 264 10.97 19.27 2.47
CA LEU A 264 10.35 19.52 1.16
C LEU A 264 8.96 18.87 1.02
N VAL A 265 8.76 17.72 1.69
CA VAL A 265 7.47 17.04 1.82
C VAL A 265 7.17 16.95 3.32
N ASN A 266 6.11 17.63 3.76
CA ASN A 266 5.79 17.80 5.18
C ASN A 266 4.30 17.60 5.48
N TRP A 267 3.78 16.42 5.16
CA TRP A 267 2.37 16.10 5.35
C TRP A 267 1.92 16.27 6.80
N GLY A 268 0.82 16.98 7.03
CA GLY A 268 0.25 17.21 8.35
C GLY A 268 1.03 18.18 9.24
N ASN A 269 2.31 18.47 8.93
CA ASN A 269 3.22 19.29 9.75
C ASN A 269 3.15 18.96 11.27
N PRO A 270 3.48 17.72 11.68
CA PRO A 270 3.28 17.20 13.04
C PRO A 270 4.28 17.78 14.07
N LEU A 271 4.20 19.09 14.34
CA LEU A 271 5.12 19.83 15.23
C LEU A 271 4.74 19.74 16.72
N ASP A 272 3.44 19.72 17.00
CA ASP A 272 2.89 19.73 18.36
C ASP A 272 2.10 18.44 18.62
N LEU A 273 1.79 18.19 19.89
CA LEU A 273 1.17 16.94 20.32
C LEU A 273 -0.18 16.67 19.62
N GLU A 274 -0.97 17.72 19.38
CA GLU A 274 -2.27 17.59 18.71
C GLU A 274 -2.07 17.11 17.27
N ARG A 275 -1.20 17.79 16.51
CA ARG A 275 -0.91 17.42 15.11
C ARG A 275 -0.23 16.05 15.01
N ILE A 276 0.66 15.71 15.94
CA ILE A 276 1.30 14.38 16.00
C ILE A 276 0.23 13.30 16.17
N ILE A 277 -0.68 13.45 17.14
CA ILE A 277 -1.75 12.47 17.38
C ILE A 277 -2.67 12.36 16.16
N ARG A 278 -3.08 13.49 15.57
CA ARG A 278 -3.94 13.50 14.38
C ARG A 278 -3.27 12.83 13.17
N HIS A 279 -1.97 13.04 13.00
CA HIS A 279 -1.19 12.42 11.93
C HIS A 279 -1.02 10.92 12.17
N ILE A 280 -0.60 10.48 13.36
CA ILE A 280 -0.40 9.05 13.66
C ILE A 280 -1.72 8.26 13.62
N SER A 281 -2.82 8.86 14.10
CA SER A 281 -4.14 8.21 14.09
C SER A 281 -4.82 8.18 12.72
N GLY A 282 -4.24 8.84 11.71
CA GLY A 282 -4.85 8.96 10.39
C GLY A 282 -6.19 9.70 10.44
N LYS A 283 -6.33 10.70 11.34
CA LYS A 283 -7.60 11.39 11.63
C LYS A 283 -8.34 11.84 10.37
N GLN A 284 -7.62 12.29 9.35
CA GLN A 284 -8.22 12.76 8.09
C GLN A 284 -8.90 11.66 7.25
N TYR A 285 -8.54 10.39 7.46
CA TYR A 285 -9.09 9.23 6.74
C TYR A 285 -10.19 8.51 7.52
N GLN A 286 -10.39 8.86 8.80
CA GLN A 286 -11.40 8.22 9.65
C GLN A 286 -12.83 8.44 9.16
N VAL A 287 -13.07 9.44 8.31
CA VAL A 287 -14.38 9.67 7.68
C VAL A 287 -14.83 8.50 6.79
N TRP A 288 -13.89 7.71 6.26
CA TRP A 288 -14.19 6.53 5.45
C TRP A 288 -14.23 5.23 6.28
N LEU A 289 -13.87 5.28 7.56
CA LEU A 289 -13.96 4.15 8.47
C LEU A 289 -15.35 4.08 9.10
N PHE A 290 -15.96 2.90 9.05
CA PHE A 290 -17.33 2.63 9.53
C PHE A 290 -18.36 3.58 8.93
N SER A 291 -18.17 3.96 7.65
CA SER A 291 -19.00 4.94 6.94
C SER A 291 -20.47 4.50 6.80
N SER A 292 -20.71 3.24 6.42
CA SER A 292 -22.07 2.67 6.34
C SER A 292 -22.07 1.13 6.29
N THR A 293 -23.21 0.53 6.63
CA THR A 293 -23.43 -0.92 6.48
C THR A 293 -23.46 -1.36 5.01
N GLU A 294 -23.87 -0.49 4.09
CA GLU A 294 -23.87 -0.73 2.65
C GLU A 294 -22.44 -0.82 2.10
N SER A 295 -21.58 0.12 2.51
CA SER A 295 -20.16 0.09 2.18
C SER A 295 -19.50 -1.19 2.71
N ALA A 296 -19.79 -1.57 3.95
CA ALA A 296 -19.30 -2.82 4.51
C ALA A 296 -19.75 -4.06 3.74
N LYS A 297 -20.99 -4.10 3.27
CA LYS A 297 -21.50 -5.18 2.43
C LYS A 297 -20.77 -5.22 1.08
N LYS A 298 -20.62 -4.07 0.42
CA LYS A 298 -19.89 -3.94 -0.86
C LYS A 298 -18.46 -4.47 -0.73
N GLN A 299 -17.73 -4.05 0.30
CA GLN A 299 -16.35 -4.50 0.52
C GLN A 299 -16.26 -5.98 0.89
N LEU A 300 -17.26 -6.52 1.61
CA LEU A 300 -17.33 -7.95 1.90
C LEU A 300 -17.56 -8.79 0.64
N GLU A 301 -18.49 -8.37 -0.23
CA GLU A 301 -18.74 -9.00 -1.52
C GLU A 301 -17.50 -8.95 -2.41
N TYR A 302 -16.84 -7.78 -2.45
CA TYR A 302 -15.57 -7.60 -3.15
C TYR A 302 -14.51 -8.58 -2.63
N PHE A 303 -14.29 -8.67 -1.31
CA PHE A 303 -13.33 -9.61 -0.72
C PHE A 303 -13.59 -11.07 -1.13
N PHE A 304 -14.84 -11.55 -1.08
CA PHE A 304 -15.14 -12.92 -1.51
C PHE A 304 -14.96 -13.12 -3.01
N SER A 305 -15.23 -12.09 -3.82
CA SER A 305 -15.02 -12.14 -5.28
C SER A 305 -13.54 -12.17 -5.67
N THR A 306 -12.64 -11.63 -4.82
CA THR A 306 -11.19 -11.63 -5.08
C THR A 306 -10.49 -12.90 -4.62
N LEU A 307 -11.05 -13.68 -3.67
CA LEU A 307 -10.40 -14.92 -3.18
C LEU A 307 -10.00 -15.93 -4.29
N PRO A 308 -10.82 -16.20 -5.33
CA PRO A 308 -10.40 -17.04 -6.45
C PRO A 308 -9.27 -16.43 -7.29
N ILE A 309 -9.19 -15.09 -7.36
CA ILE A 309 -8.10 -14.37 -8.02
C ILE A 309 -6.82 -14.48 -7.19
N GLU A 310 -6.94 -14.38 -5.86
CA GLU A 310 -5.81 -14.44 -4.91
C GLU A 310 -5.21 -15.83 -4.75
N PHE A 311 -6.01 -16.91 -4.80
CA PHE A 311 -5.51 -18.26 -4.48
C PHE A 311 -5.83 -19.32 -5.54
N SER A 312 -6.71 -19.04 -6.50
CA SER A 312 -7.14 -20.00 -7.54
C SER A 312 -7.49 -21.38 -6.95
N ILE A 313 -6.99 -22.47 -7.54
CA ILE A 313 -7.20 -23.84 -7.04
C ILE A 313 -6.63 -24.08 -5.64
N ASN A 314 -5.66 -23.27 -5.19
CA ASN A 314 -5.06 -23.41 -3.85
C ASN A 314 -6.05 -23.03 -2.73
N LEU A 315 -7.16 -22.34 -3.04
CA LEU A 315 -8.21 -22.08 -2.06
C LEU A 315 -8.83 -23.37 -1.53
N PHE A 316 -8.90 -24.42 -2.34
CA PHE A 316 -9.33 -25.76 -1.90
C PHE A 316 -8.37 -26.36 -0.86
N ILE A 317 -7.06 -26.20 -1.07
CA ILE A 317 -6.03 -26.61 -0.11
C ILE A 317 -6.24 -25.86 1.21
N ALA A 318 -6.44 -24.54 1.15
CA ALA A 318 -6.69 -23.73 2.34
C ALA A 318 -7.94 -24.20 3.10
N PHE A 319 -9.04 -24.53 2.41
CA PHE A 319 -10.26 -25.02 3.05
C PHE A 319 -10.06 -26.33 3.84
N ILE A 320 -9.36 -27.30 3.25
CA ILE A 320 -8.95 -28.53 3.96
C ILE A 320 -8.10 -28.16 5.19
N GLY A 321 -7.23 -27.18 5.01
CA GLY A 321 -6.36 -26.64 6.03
C GLY A 321 -7.05 -26.02 7.23
N VAL A 322 -8.16 -25.30 7.00
CA VAL A 322 -9.02 -24.79 8.06
C VAL A 322 -9.41 -25.95 8.96
N ILE A 323 -10.11 -26.95 8.42
CA ILE A 323 -10.60 -28.11 9.18
C ILE A 323 -9.45 -28.83 9.89
N TYR A 324 -8.36 -29.11 9.17
CA TYR A 324 -7.24 -29.87 9.71
C TYR A 324 -6.46 -29.14 10.81
N SER A 325 -6.36 -27.80 10.74
CA SER A 325 -5.74 -27.00 11.80
C SER A 325 -6.48 -27.12 13.13
N PHE A 326 -7.82 -27.22 13.12
CA PHE A 326 -8.62 -27.44 14.33
C PHE A 326 -8.47 -28.83 14.92
N ILE A 327 -8.16 -29.83 14.09
CA ILE A 327 -7.92 -31.21 14.51
C ILE A 327 -6.51 -31.36 15.09
N SER A 328 -5.50 -30.88 14.36
CA SER A 328 -4.09 -31.14 14.63
C SER A 328 -3.40 -30.07 15.49
N ALA A 329 -3.91 -28.83 15.52
CA ALA A 329 -3.26 -27.71 16.19
C ALA A 329 -4.29 -26.70 16.72
N ARG A 330 -5.34 -27.17 17.41
CA ARG A 330 -6.55 -26.39 17.73
C ARG A 330 -6.30 -24.96 18.24
N LYS A 331 -5.35 -24.77 19.15
CA LYS A 331 -5.02 -23.42 19.65
C LYS A 331 -4.49 -22.52 18.53
N PHE A 332 -3.59 -23.05 17.69
CA PHE A 332 -3.09 -22.31 16.54
C PHE A 332 -4.16 -22.09 15.46
N GLY A 333 -5.01 -23.08 15.20
CA GLY A 333 -6.16 -22.93 14.29
C GLY A 333 -7.12 -21.81 14.71
N ILE A 334 -7.43 -21.70 16.01
CA ILE A 334 -8.22 -20.59 16.56
C ILE A 334 -7.48 -19.25 16.39
N PHE A 335 -6.17 -19.22 16.65
CA PHE A 335 -5.37 -18.01 16.43
C PHE A 335 -5.43 -17.53 14.98
N ILE A 336 -5.21 -18.41 14.01
CA ILE A 336 -5.30 -18.07 12.57
C ILE A 336 -6.72 -17.57 12.23
N LEU A 337 -7.75 -18.24 12.75
CA LEU A 337 -9.14 -17.83 12.51
C LEU A 337 -9.44 -16.44 13.09
N ILE A 338 -8.92 -16.11 14.29
CA ILE A 338 -9.07 -14.79 14.87
C ILE A 338 -8.43 -13.74 13.97
N LEU A 339 -7.18 -13.97 13.52
CA LEU A 339 -6.51 -13.04 12.60
C LEU A 339 -7.32 -12.82 11.32
N PHE A 340 -7.80 -13.90 10.70
CA PHE A 340 -8.62 -13.82 9.50
C PHE A 340 -9.90 -12.98 9.74
N ILE A 341 -10.67 -13.30 10.78
CA ILE A 341 -11.92 -12.62 11.08
C ILE A 341 -11.69 -11.15 11.43
N THR A 342 -10.70 -10.84 12.27
CA THR A 342 -10.46 -9.45 12.68
C THR A 342 -9.96 -8.60 11.52
N THR A 343 -9.15 -9.15 10.62
CA THR A 343 -8.74 -8.45 9.39
C THR A 343 -9.92 -8.19 8.47
N VAL A 344 -10.75 -9.20 8.19
CA VAL A 344 -11.91 -9.02 7.30
C VAL A 344 -12.87 -8.00 7.93
N LEU A 345 -13.23 -8.15 9.20
CA LEU A 345 -14.14 -7.21 9.88
C LEU A 345 -13.61 -5.78 9.90
N TYR A 346 -12.32 -5.57 10.12
CA TYR A 346 -11.75 -4.23 10.08
C TYR A 346 -11.77 -3.65 8.66
N SER A 347 -11.31 -4.42 7.67
CA SER A 347 -11.08 -3.94 6.31
C SER A 347 -12.37 -3.68 5.56
N ILE A 348 -13.42 -4.49 5.75
CA ILE A 348 -14.71 -4.23 5.09
C ILE A 348 -15.33 -2.91 5.57
N ASN A 349 -15.00 -2.45 6.78
CA ASN A 349 -15.50 -1.18 7.29
C ASN A 349 -14.66 0.01 6.80
N TYR A 350 -13.82 -0.13 5.77
CA TYR A 350 -13.06 0.97 5.20
C TYR A 350 -13.42 1.19 3.73
N ASP A 351 -14.00 2.34 3.43
CA ASP A 351 -14.51 2.67 2.08
C ASP A 351 -13.47 3.39 1.23
N ILE A 352 -12.51 2.61 0.72
CA ILE A 352 -11.46 3.09 -0.20
C ILE A 352 -11.39 2.21 -1.45
N ASN A 353 -10.82 2.75 -2.53
CA ASN A 353 -10.74 2.08 -3.83
C ASN A 353 -9.65 1.00 -3.89
N ASP A 354 -8.57 1.18 -3.14
CA ASP A 354 -7.34 0.37 -3.10
C ASP A 354 -7.31 -0.56 -1.86
N ILE A 355 -8.48 -1.09 -1.48
CA ILE A 355 -8.67 -1.86 -0.24
C ILE A 355 -7.89 -3.18 -0.17
N ASP A 356 -7.43 -3.72 -1.32
CA ASP A 356 -6.74 -5.02 -1.44
C ASP A 356 -5.65 -5.21 -0.36
N SER A 357 -4.80 -4.19 -0.17
CA SER A 357 -3.67 -4.23 0.78
C SER A 357 -4.10 -4.36 2.24
N TYR A 358 -5.31 -3.92 2.61
CA TYR A 358 -5.84 -4.07 3.97
C TYR A 358 -6.19 -5.53 4.30
N PHE A 359 -6.43 -6.37 3.28
CA PHE A 359 -6.68 -7.80 3.45
C PHE A 359 -5.41 -8.66 3.59
N LEU A 360 -4.20 -8.08 3.51
CA LEU A 360 -2.93 -8.83 3.55
C LEU A 360 -2.81 -9.79 4.74
N LEU A 361 -3.23 -9.38 5.95
CA LEU A 361 -3.18 -10.26 7.12
C LEU A 361 -4.17 -11.45 7.03
N ALA A 362 -5.31 -11.27 6.34
CA ALA A 362 -6.23 -12.36 6.03
C ALA A 362 -5.62 -13.31 5.01
N TYR A 363 -4.89 -12.80 4.00
CA TYR A 363 -4.17 -13.62 3.03
C TYR A 363 -3.03 -14.41 3.69
N ILE A 364 -2.28 -13.80 4.62
CA ILE A 364 -1.30 -14.52 5.47
C ILE A 364 -1.98 -15.64 6.28
N ALA A 365 -3.17 -15.39 6.83
CA ALA A 365 -3.95 -16.40 7.54
C ALA A 365 -4.38 -17.57 6.63
N ILE A 366 -4.83 -17.28 5.39
CA ILE A 366 -5.12 -18.30 4.37
C ILE A 366 -3.84 -19.08 4.00
N GLY A 367 -2.69 -18.42 3.92
CA GLY A 367 -1.40 -19.08 3.75
C GLY A 367 -1.13 -20.11 4.86
N PHE A 368 -1.36 -19.74 6.13
CA PHE A 368 -1.21 -20.67 7.26
C PHE A 368 -2.17 -21.86 7.14
N PHE A 369 -3.43 -21.63 6.77
CA PHE A 369 -4.36 -22.73 6.51
C PHE A 369 -3.86 -23.62 5.37
N SER A 370 -3.37 -23.05 4.27
CA SER A 370 -2.82 -23.81 3.14
C SER A 370 -1.71 -24.77 3.55
N VAL A 371 -0.84 -24.40 4.50
CA VAL A 371 0.18 -25.31 5.08
C VAL A 371 -0.47 -26.55 5.71
N PHE A 372 -1.48 -26.37 6.56
CA PHE A 372 -2.21 -27.50 7.16
C PHE A 372 -2.94 -28.33 6.12
N GLY A 373 -3.47 -27.70 5.07
CA GLY A 373 -4.10 -28.37 3.93
C GLY A 373 -3.13 -29.29 3.20
N ILE A 374 -1.92 -28.78 2.90
CA ILE A 374 -0.85 -29.57 2.28
C ILE A 374 -0.47 -30.76 3.17
N VAL A 375 -0.27 -30.56 4.48
CA VAL A 375 0.03 -31.68 5.40
C VAL A 375 -1.06 -32.76 5.31
N LYS A 376 -2.33 -32.35 5.30
CA LYS A 376 -3.45 -33.29 5.22
C LYS A 376 -3.48 -34.03 3.88
N LEU A 377 -3.30 -33.35 2.76
CA LEU A 377 -3.26 -33.98 1.43
C LEU A 377 -2.11 -34.99 1.32
N LEU A 378 -0.91 -34.62 1.77
CA LEU A 378 0.25 -35.53 1.81
C LEU A 378 0.05 -36.72 2.77
N SER A 379 -0.89 -36.66 3.72
CA SER A 379 -1.18 -37.76 4.65
C SER A 379 -2.13 -38.82 4.08
N PHE A 380 -2.96 -38.49 3.09
CA PHE A 380 -3.90 -39.44 2.47
C PHE A 380 -3.24 -40.41 1.48
N LEU A 381 -2.09 -40.01 0.94
CA LEU A 381 -1.29 -40.78 0.01
C LEU A 381 -0.50 -41.86 0.78
N LYS A 382 -1.15 -43.01 1.01
CA LYS A 382 -0.64 -44.17 1.77
C LYS A 382 0.09 -45.22 0.92
N ILE A 383 0.15 -45.05 -0.40
CA ILE A 383 0.77 -46.03 -1.31
C ILE A 383 2.28 -45.75 -1.41
N GLN A 384 3.11 -46.79 -1.47
CA GLN A 384 4.55 -46.66 -1.73
C GLN A 384 4.76 -45.85 -3.03
N ASN A 385 5.65 -44.84 -3.04
CA ASN A 385 5.82 -43.80 -4.08
C ASN A 385 4.72 -42.71 -4.23
N SER A 386 3.61 -42.73 -3.48
CA SER A 386 2.55 -41.71 -3.62
C SER A 386 2.90 -40.34 -3.03
N TYR A 387 3.94 -40.23 -2.19
CA TYR A 387 4.47 -38.95 -1.72
C TYR A 387 4.98 -38.06 -2.86
N ASN A 388 5.72 -38.65 -3.81
CA ASN A 388 6.23 -37.93 -4.98
C ASN A 388 5.07 -37.40 -5.85
N ILE A 389 3.99 -38.17 -5.95
CA ILE A 389 2.76 -37.78 -6.67
C ILE A 389 2.09 -36.61 -5.96
N GLY A 390 1.95 -36.66 -4.62
CA GLY A 390 1.37 -35.56 -3.84
C GLY A 390 2.17 -34.27 -3.95
N ALA A 391 3.49 -34.37 -3.83
CA ALA A 391 4.41 -33.25 -4.02
C ALA A 391 4.27 -32.66 -5.44
N ALA A 392 4.26 -33.51 -6.47
CA ALA A 392 4.09 -33.08 -7.86
C ALA A 392 2.75 -32.38 -8.11
N LEU A 393 1.65 -32.88 -7.52
CA LEU A 393 0.33 -32.25 -7.63
C LEU A 393 0.30 -30.87 -6.95
N ILE A 394 0.89 -30.73 -5.77
CA ILE A 394 0.99 -29.44 -5.08
C ILE A 394 1.84 -28.46 -5.90
N SER A 395 2.98 -28.92 -6.42
CA SER A 395 3.82 -28.11 -7.32
C SER A 395 3.08 -27.69 -8.58
N LEU A 396 2.26 -28.56 -9.17
CA LEU A 396 1.42 -28.24 -10.31
C LEU A 396 0.38 -27.17 -9.97
N PHE A 397 -0.29 -27.25 -8.82
CA PHE A 397 -1.28 -26.26 -8.40
C PHE A 397 -0.65 -24.89 -8.13
N ILE A 398 0.55 -24.88 -7.55
CA ILE A 398 1.35 -23.65 -7.37
C ILE A 398 1.77 -23.09 -8.73
N LEU A 399 2.22 -23.93 -9.66
CA LEU A 399 2.62 -23.51 -11.01
C LEU A 399 1.44 -22.92 -11.80
N VAL A 400 0.27 -23.57 -11.76
CA VAL A 400 -0.94 -23.05 -12.41
C VAL A 400 -1.32 -21.70 -11.84
N HIS A 401 -1.28 -21.54 -10.51
CA HIS A 401 -1.55 -20.26 -9.87
C HIS A 401 -0.54 -19.19 -10.27
N PHE A 402 0.75 -19.51 -10.27
CA PHE A 402 1.82 -18.64 -10.73
C PHE A 402 1.59 -18.14 -12.17
N VAL A 403 1.29 -19.04 -13.12
CA VAL A 403 1.04 -18.70 -14.53
C VAL A 403 -0.18 -17.77 -14.69
N ILE A 404 -1.23 -17.97 -13.88
CA ILE A 404 -2.42 -17.12 -13.90
C ILE A 404 -2.15 -15.74 -13.30
N THR A 405 -1.34 -15.65 -12.24
CA THR A 405 -1.10 -14.41 -11.50
C THR A 405 -0.02 -13.54 -12.14
N TYR A 406 1.05 -14.12 -12.68
CA TYR A 406 2.19 -13.39 -13.26
C TYR A 406 1.78 -12.21 -14.17
N PRO A 407 0.98 -12.41 -15.25
CA PRO A 407 0.63 -11.31 -16.15
C PRO A 407 -0.27 -10.23 -15.51
N LYS A 408 -0.88 -10.52 -14.35
CA LYS A 408 -1.78 -9.58 -13.65
C LYS A 408 -1.01 -8.62 -12.74
N VAL A 409 0.21 -8.97 -12.36
CA VAL A 409 1.05 -8.23 -11.40
C VAL A 409 2.33 -7.71 -12.02
N ASP A 410 2.63 -8.08 -13.27
CA ASP A 410 3.81 -7.60 -13.98
C ASP A 410 3.75 -6.09 -14.21
N GLU A 411 4.75 -5.38 -13.69
CA GLU A 411 4.95 -3.94 -13.86
C GLU A 411 6.28 -3.63 -14.57
N SER A 412 6.98 -4.64 -15.13
CA SER A 412 8.33 -4.50 -15.71
C SER A 412 8.42 -3.53 -16.89
N GLU A 413 7.33 -3.35 -17.63
CA GLU A 413 7.21 -2.43 -18.76
C GLU A 413 6.39 -1.16 -18.42
N THR A 414 6.08 -0.94 -17.14
CA THR A 414 5.24 0.19 -16.71
C THR A 414 6.06 1.49 -16.66
N TYR A 415 6.15 2.16 -17.81
CA TYR A 415 6.77 3.49 -17.95
C TYR A 415 5.78 4.65 -18.09
N ILE A 416 4.50 4.36 -18.32
CA ILE A 416 3.49 5.36 -18.67
C ILE A 416 3.34 6.48 -17.62
N TYR A 417 3.48 6.20 -16.31
CA TYR A 417 3.40 7.23 -15.27
C TYR A 417 4.58 8.20 -15.32
N GLU A 418 5.78 7.70 -15.62
CA GLU A 418 6.94 8.53 -15.88
C GLU A 418 6.75 9.36 -17.13
N ASP A 419 6.41 8.72 -18.24
CA ASP A 419 6.29 9.39 -19.54
C ASP A 419 5.20 10.46 -19.46
N TYR A 420 4.01 10.14 -18.94
CA TYR A 420 2.91 11.10 -18.78
C TYR A 420 3.30 12.30 -17.90
N THR A 421 3.95 12.05 -16.76
CA THR A 421 4.36 13.12 -15.85
C THR A 421 5.47 13.99 -16.47
N LYS A 422 6.45 13.38 -17.12
CA LYS A 422 7.57 14.12 -17.76
C LYS A 422 7.12 14.89 -18.98
N GLU A 423 6.14 14.40 -19.73
CA GLU A 423 5.50 15.11 -20.83
C GLU A 423 4.70 16.31 -20.33
N ILE A 424 3.88 16.17 -19.28
CA ILE A 424 3.18 17.31 -18.66
C ILE A 424 4.16 18.39 -18.20
N LEU A 425 5.16 18.01 -17.42
CA LEU A 425 6.14 18.96 -16.90
C LEU A 425 7.03 19.52 -18.00
N GLY A 426 7.30 18.75 -19.05
CA GLY A 426 8.14 19.11 -20.18
C GLY A 426 7.47 20.07 -21.16
N SER A 427 6.16 19.93 -21.37
CA SER A 427 5.42 20.70 -22.38
C SER A 427 5.09 22.13 -21.94
N VAL A 428 5.03 22.39 -20.64
CA VAL A 428 4.69 23.73 -20.13
C VAL A 428 5.87 24.69 -20.17
N SER A 429 5.57 25.97 -20.36
CA SER A 429 6.55 27.08 -20.41
C SER A 429 7.33 27.24 -19.09
N GLN A 430 8.49 27.90 -19.16
CA GLN A 430 9.37 28.05 -18.01
C GLN A 430 8.70 28.81 -16.85
N ASN A 431 8.92 28.36 -15.61
CA ASN A 431 8.36 28.94 -14.38
C ASN A 431 6.81 28.93 -14.29
N ALA A 432 6.13 28.16 -15.14
CA ALA A 432 4.68 28.05 -15.16
C ALA A 432 4.09 27.44 -13.86
N ILE A 433 2.81 27.68 -13.65
CA ILE A 433 2.00 27.03 -12.62
C ILE A 433 1.12 25.99 -13.29
N VAL A 434 1.15 24.75 -12.79
CA VAL A 434 0.23 23.67 -13.17
C VAL A 434 -0.70 23.41 -11.99
N PHE A 435 -1.99 23.55 -12.23
CA PHE A 435 -3.03 23.32 -11.22
C PHE A 435 -3.81 22.05 -11.57
N SER A 436 -3.86 21.08 -10.66
CA SER A 436 -4.45 19.75 -10.90
C SER A 436 -4.88 19.09 -9.58
N TYR A 437 -5.64 18.00 -9.65
CA TYR A 437 -5.84 17.06 -8.52
C TYR A 437 -5.71 15.59 -8.96
N GLN A 438 -4.95 15.32 -10.04
CA GLN A 438 -4.64 13.96 -10.48
C GLN A 438 -3.59 13.27 -9.57
N TRP A 439 -3.98 12.97 -8.32
CA TRP A 439 -3.10 12.35 -7.34
C TRP A 439 -2.49 11.03 -7.83
N ASP A 440 -3.37 10.12 -8.26
CA ASP A 440 -3.02 8.74 -8.62
C ASP A 440 -2.18 8.60 -9.90
N TYR A 441 -2.01 9.69 -10.67
CA TYR A 441 -1.43 9.64 -12.02
C TYR A 441 -0.26 10.60 -12.22
N PHE A 442 -0.38 11.85 -11.74
CA PHE A 442 0.55 12.94 -12.04
C PHE A 442 1.17 13.55 -10.79
N LEU A 443 0.37 13.94 -9.79
CA LEU A 443 0.87 14.75 -8.67
C LEU A 443 1.85 13.99 -7.77
N SER A 444 1.52 12.76 -7.40
CA SER A 444 2.43 11.92 -6.61
C SER A 444 3.74 11.67 -7.39
N ALA A 445 3.65 11.30 -8.67
CA ALA A 445 4.81 11.11 -9.54
C ALA A 445 5.67 12.37 -9.69
N SER A 446 5.04 13.56 -9.77
CA SER A 446 5.75 14.83 -9.92
C SER A 446 6.64 15.14 -8.70
N TYR A 447 6.25 14.70 -7.51
CA TYR A 447 7.08 14.87 -6.30
C TYR A 447 8.42 14.16 -6.48
N TYR A 448 8.43 12.91 -6.97
CA TYR A 448 9.68 12.19 -7.21
C TYR A 448 10.52 12.88 -8.29
N PHE A 449 9.94 13.18 -9.47
CA PHE A 449 10.72 13.75 -10.56
C PHE A 449 11.28 15.13 -10.25
N GLN A 450 10.51 16.01 -9.58
CA GLN A 450 10.96 17.36 -9.26
C GLN A 450 11.90 17.39 -8.05
N LEU A 451 11.59 16.64 -6.98
CA LEU A 451 12.34 16.71 -5.72
C LEU A 451 13.57 15.80 -5.70
N VAL A 452 13.53 14.67 -6.39
CA VAL A 452 14.64 13.70 -6.44
C VAL A 452 15.45 13.89 -7.71
N GLU A 453 14.84 13.69 -8.88
CA GLU A 453 15.56 13.74 -10.18
C GLU A 453 15.85 15.16 -10.67
N LYS A 454 15.33 16.18 -9.97
CA LYS A 454 15.50 17.61 -10.31
C LYS A 454 14.96 17.96 -11.70
N TYR A 455 14.03 17.17 -12.23
CA TYR A 455 13.40 17.41 -13.52
C TYR A 455 12.39 18.55 -13.41
N ARG A 456 12.53 19.59 -14.24
CA ARG A 456 11.61 20.75 -14.31
C ARG A 456 11.20 21.31 -12.93
N LYS A 457 12.19 21.51 -12.06
CA LYS A 457 12.00 22.08 -10.71
C LYS A 457 11.50 23.54 -10.75
N ASP A 458 11.59 24.20 -11.90
CA ASP A 458 11.05 25.54 -12.14
C ASP A 458 9.51 25.56 -12.15
N ILE A 459 8.87 24.44 -12.45
CA ILE A 459 7.41 24.34 -12.56
C ILE A 459 6.76 24.20 -11.20
N VAL A 460 5.77 25.05 -10.95
CA VAL A 460 4.99 25.05 -9.72
C VAL A 460 3.80 24.12 -9.90
N VAL A 461 3.86 22.92 -9.33
CA VAL A 461 2.72 21.99 -9.31
C VAL A 461 1.91 22.21 -8.05
N ILE A 462 0.61 22.51 -8.20
CA ILE A 462 -0.30 22.76 -7.10
C ILE A 462 -1.44 21.75 -7.15
N ASP A 463 -1.57 20.97 -6.07
CA ASP A 463 -2.74 20.14 -5.82
C ASP A 463 -3.91 20.98 -5.27
N LYS A 464 -5.05 20.97 -5.97
CA LYS A 464 -6.28 21.63 -5.52
C LYS A 464 -6.79 21.07 -4.18
N GLU A 465 -6.78 19.76 -3.98
CA GLU A 465 -7.33 19.14 -2.78
C GLU A 465 -6.44 19.41 -1.55
N LEU A 466 -5.13 19.52 -1.74
CA LEU A 466 -4.22 19.89 -0.66
C LEU A 466 -4.33 21.36 -0.25
N LEU A 467 -4.82 22.27 -1.11
CA LEU A 467 -5.11 23.65 -0.70
C LEU A 467 -6.17 23.73 0.42
N ARG A 468 -6.96 22.69 0.64
CA ARG A 468 -7.88 22.61 1.79
C ARG A 468 -7.16 22.32 3.11
N ARG A 469 -5.86 22.01 3.08
CA ARG A 469 -5.07 21.58 4.25
C ARG A 469 -4.16 22.70 4.74
N SER A 470 -4.23 22.99 6.03
CA SER A 470 -3.45 24.08 6.65
C SER A 470 -1.94 23.95 6.45
N TRP A 471 -1.42 22.72 6.50
CA TRP A 471 0.01 22.43 6.36
C TRP A 471 0.54 22.62 4.92
N TYR A 472 -0.32 22.52 3.90
CA TYR A 472 0.13 22.54 2.51
C TYR A 472 0.66 23.92 2.09
N TYR A 473 0.11 25.00 2.65
CA TYR A 473 0.60 26.36 2.41
C TYR A 473 2.07 26.54 2.85
N ASN A 474 2.49 25.88 3.93
CA ASN A 474 3.89 25.93 4.37
C ASN A 474 4.80 25.20 3.38
N GLN A 475 4.33 24.07 2.83
CA GLN A 475 5.07 23.31 1.83
C GLN A 475 5.19 24.10 0.50
N LEU A 476 4.11 24.74 0.06
CA LEU A 476 4.12 25.60 -1.12
C LEU A 476 5.08 26.78 -0.96
N GLU A 477 5.04 27.49 0.17
CA GLU A 477 5.96 28.61 0.41
C GLU A 477 7.43 28.15 0.48
N LYS A 478 7.68 26.97 1.06
CA LYS A 478 9.03 26.38 1.15
C LYS A 478 9.57 25.98 -0.22
N ASN A 479 8.73 25.36 -1.04
CA ASN A 479 9.15 24.79 -2.33
C ASN A 479 9.13 25.84 -3.44
N TYR A 480 8.20 26.80 -3.38
CA TYR A 480 7.95 27.82 -4.38
C TYR A 480 7.71 29.21 -3.75
N PRO A 481 8.76 29.86 -3.21
CA PRO A 481 8.63 31.17 -2.57
C PRO A 481 7.96 32.22 -3.47
N GLY A 482 7.06 33.00 -2.88
CA GLY A 482 6.36 34.12 -3.55
C GLY A 482 5.15 33.73 -4.42
N VAL A 483 4.88 32.44 -4.65
CA VAL A 483 3.67 31.99 -5.37
C VAL A 483 2.39 32.40 -4.65
N LEU A 484 2.42 32.41 -3.31
CA LEU A 484 1.27 32.74 -2.46
C LEU A 484 1.16 34.23 -2.11
N ASP A 485 2.05 35.09 -2.60
CA ASP A 485 2.11 36.51 -2.22
C ASP A 485 0.79 37.25 -2.47
N GLY A 486 0.14 36.95 -3.59
CA GLY A 486 -1.14 37.57 -3.98
C GLY A 486 -2.36 37.09 -3.20
N VAL A 487 -2.24 36.02 -2.40
CA VAL A 487 -3.35 35.40 -1.66
C VAL A 487 -3.10 35.35 -0.14
N LYS A 488 -2.16 36.14 0.38
CA LYS A 488 -1.81 36.15 1.81
C LYS A 488 -3.02 36.41 2.71
N ASN A 489 -3.85 37.40 2.36
CA ASN A 489 -5.03 37.77 3.12
C ASN A 489 -6.09 36.66 3.10
N GLU A 490 -6.43 36.14 1.92
CA GLU A 490 -7.38 35.03 1.77
C GLU A 490 -6.92 33.78 2.51
N LYS A 491 -5.62 33.46 2.42
CA LYS A 491 -4.99 32.37 3.15
C LYS A 491 -5.20 32.53 4.65
N GLU A 492 -4.89 33.69 5.22
CA GLU A 492 -5.05 33.93 6.66
C GLU A 492 -6.50 33.81 7.12
N LEU A 493 -7.45 34.37 6.35
CA LEU A 493 -8.88 34.21 6.62
C LEU A 493 -9.30 32.75 6.58
N PHE A 494 -8.88 32.00 5.55
CA PHE A 494 -9.19 30.58 5.41
C PHE A 494 -8.62 29.75 6.55
N LEU A 495 -7.34 29.94 6.89
CA LEU A 495 -6.69 29.20 7.99
C LEU A 495 -7.35 29.49 9.33
N ASN A 496 -7.80 30.73 9.57
CA ASN A 496 -8.56 31.06 10.77
C ASN A 496 -9.94 30.38 10.79
N ALA A 497 -10.64 30.36 9.66
CA ALA A 497 -11.93 29.67 9.51
C ALA A 497 -11.80 28.13 9.57
N LEU A 498 -10.63 27.58 9.27
CA LEU A 498 -10.36 26.14 9.28
C LEU A 498 -10.05 25.58 10.68
N LYS A 499 -9.57 26.42 11.62
CA LYS A 499 -9.23 25.99 12.99
C LYS A 499 -10.36 25.24 13.72
N PRO A 500 -11.64 25.68 13.67
CA PRO A 500 -12.73 24.94 14.30
C PRO A 500 -12.91 23.55 13.69
N PHE A 501 -12.82 23.41 12.36
CA PHE A 501 -12.87 22.11 11.67
C PHE A 501 -11.75 21.19 12.17
N GLU A 502 -10.55 21.74 12.32
CA GLU A 502 -9.40 21.01 12.80
C GLU A 502 -9.55 20.53 14.26
N LYS A 503 -10.38 21.19 15.05
CA LYS A 503 -10.64 20.86 16.46
C LYS A 503 -11.93 20.06 16.67
N ASP A 504 -12.56 19.57 15.60
CA ASP A 504 -13.87 18.91 15.64
C ASP A 504 -14.97 19.81 16.27
N GLU A 505 -14.85 21.14 16.10
CA GLU A 505 -15.83 22.15 16.54
C GLU A 505 -16.82 22.48 15.41
N VAL A 506 -17.89 23.25 15.72
CA VAL A 506 -18.89 23.67 14.73
C VAL A 506 -18.25 24.61 13.70
N ILE A 507 -18.47 24.31 12.42
CA ILE A 507 -17.89 25.05 11.29
C ILE A 507 -18.92 25.89 10.56
N ASP A 508 -18.49 27.03 10.03
CA ASP A 508 -19.20 27.72 8.96
C ASP A 508 -18.72 27.17 7.60
N SER A 509 -19.38 26.09 7.15
CA SER A 509 -19.04 25.42 5.88
C SER A 509 -19.16 26.35 4.67
N LYS A 510 -20.08 27.32 4.71
CA LYS A 510 -20.30 28.25 3.60
C LYS A 510 -19.17 29.26 3.52
N LEU A 511 -18.72 29.79 4.66
CA LEU A 511 -17.55 30.66 4.73
C LEU A 511 -16.28 29.94 4.25
N LEU A 512 -16.05 28.71 4.73
CA LEU A 512 -14.89 27.90 4.35
C LEU A 512 -14.83 27.65 2.85
N GLU A 513 -15.94 27.21 2.26
CA GLU A 513 -16.02 26.95 0.83
C GLU A 513 -15.83 28.23 0.00
N ASN A 514 -16.43 29.35 0.43
CA ASN A 514 -16.24 30.65 -0.24
C ASN A 514 -14.78 31.12 -0.19
N LEU A 515 -14.12 31.02 0.96
CA LEU A 515 -12.72 31.40 1.12
C LEU A 515 -11.80 30.50 0.29
N TYR A 516 -12.08 29.20 0.26
CA TYR A 516 -11.35 28.24 -0.55
C TYR A 516 -11.44 28.56 -2.06
N ARG A 517 -12.64 28.83 -2.57
CA ARG A 517 -12.86 29.24 -3.97
C ARG A 517 -12.14 30.55 -4.32
N ARG A 518 -12.16 31.51 -3.39
CA ARG A 518 -11.40 32.77 -3.53
C ARG A 518 -9.90 32.54 -3.60
N ILE A 519 -9.35 31.64 -2.80
CA ILE A 519 -7.92 31.28 -2.85
C ILE A 519 -7.58 30.75 -4.24
N MET A 520 -8.33 29.79 -4.76
CA MET A 520 -8.06 29.23 -6.10
C MET A 520 -8.11 30.30 -7.19
N THR A 521 -9.18 31.10 -7.20
CA THR A 521 -9.39 32.16 -8.20
C THR A 521 -8.29 33.23 -8.13
N ASN A 522 -7.94 33.67 -6.92
CA ASN A 522 -6.94 34.71 -6.72
C ASN A 522 -5.51 34.20 -6.93
N LEU A 523 -5.26 32.91 -6.69
CA LEU A 523 -3.96 32.31 -6.98
C LEU A 523 -3.66 32.38 -8.47
N LEU A 524 -4.66 32.14 -9.31
CA LEU A 524 -4.57 32.34 -10.76
C LEU A 524 -4.46 33.84 -11.10
N SER A 525 -5.41 34.67 -10.66
CA SER A 525 -5.48 36.08 -11.09
C SER A 525 -4.24 36.91 -10.72
N THR A 526 -3.61 36.61 -9.59
CA THR A 526 -2.41 37.34 -9.11
C THR A 526 -1.10 36.83 -9.70
N ASN A 527 -1.11 35.65 -10.35
CA ASN A 527 0.06 35.05 -10.98
C ASN A 527 0.03 35.09 -12.52
N ILE A 528 -1.13 35.20 -13.17
CA ILE A 528 -1.27 35.06 -14.64
C ILE A 528 -0.52 36.12 -15.47
N GLY A 529 -0.14 37.25 -14.87
CA GLY A 529 0.75 38.25 -15.50
C GLY A 529 2.24 38.04 -15.24
N LYS A 530 2.60 37.09 -14.36
CA LYS A 530 3.97 36.79 -13.92
C LYS A 530 4.46 35.43 -14.41
N ARG A 531 3.53 34.48 -14.55
CA ARG A 531 3.76 33.08 -14.88
C ARG A 531 2.60 32.62 -15.75
N ASP A 532 2.89 31.79 -16.74
CA ASP A 532 1.84 31.07 -17.45
C ASP A 532 1.14 30.10 -16.51
N PHE A 533 -0.16 29.92 -16.71
CA PHE A 533 -1.00 29.09 -15.84
C PHE A 533 -1.63 27.99 -16.67
N TYR A 534 -1.55 26.76 -16.19
CA TYR A 534 -2.12 25.58 -16.83
C TYR A 534 -3.03 24.84 -15.85
N ILE A 535 -4.11 24.27 -16.39
CA ILE A 535 -5.16 23.59 -15.63
C ILE A 535 -5.30 22.16 -16.15
N GLY A 536 -5.35 21.20 -15.22
CA GLY A 536 -5.61 19.81 -15.53
C GLY A 536 -6.99 19.57 -16.15
N PRO A 537 -7.15 18.61 -17.06
CA PRO A 537 -8.43 18.30 -17.70
C PRO A 537 -9.56 17.98 -16.71
N GLU A 538 -9.25 17.33 -15.60
CA GLU A 538 -10.19 16.97 -14.54
C GLU A 538 -10.82 18.21 -13.87
N LEU A 539 -10.06 19.30 -13.73
CA LEU A 539 -10.56 20.57 -13.20
C LEU A 539 -11.56 21.22 -14.14
N PHE A 540 -11.23 21.22 -15.43
CA PHE A 540 -12.13 21.72 -16.46
C PHE A 540 -13.44 20.94 -16.47
N GLU A 541 -13.37 19.61 -16.46
CA GLU A 541 -14.54 18.74 -16.57
C GLU A 541 -15.42 18.74 -15.32
N ASN A 542 -14.83 18.70 -14.13
CA ASN A 542 -15.60 18.42 -12.91
C ASN A 542 -15.86 19.63 -12.03
N GLU A 543 -15.03 20.68 -12.12
CA GLU A 543 -15.10 21.83 -11.21
C GLU A 543 -15.57 23.08 -11.96
N MET A 544 -14.97 23.38 -13.12
CA MET A 544 -15.33 24.57 -13.89
C MET A 544 -16.72 24.46 -14.50
N GLN A 545 -17.10 23.29 -15.03
CA GLN A 545 -18.45 23.06 -15.55
C GLN A 545 -19.55 23.17 -14.48
N LYS A 546 -19.20 22.93 -13.21
CA LYS A 546 -20.10 23.10 -12.06
C LYS A 546 -20.07 24.51 -11.45
N GLY A 547 -19.22 25.40 -11.97
CA GLY A 547 -19.02 26.75 -11.44
C GLY A 547 -18.28 26.79 -10.10
N GLU A 548 -17.53 25.74 -9.75
CA GLU A 548 -16.73 25.67 -8.51
C GLU A 548 -15.39 26.37 -8.62
N PHE A 549 -14.85 26.42 -9.84
CA PHE A 549 -13.66 27.18 -10.19
C PHE A 549 -13.94 28.01 -11.45
N ILE A 550 -13.68 29.32 -11.38
CA ILE A 550 -14.03 30.26 -12.45
C ILE A 550 -12.78 31.04 -12.83
N LEU A 551 -12.56 31.22 -14.13
CA LEU A 551 -11.48 32.06 -14.62
C LEU A 551 -11.78 33.54 -14.37
N PRO A 552 -10.74 34.38 -14.16
CA PRO A 552 -10.92 35.82 -14.17
C PRO A 552 -11.50 36.31 -15.49
N GLU A 553 -12.24 37.41 -15.44
CA GLU A 553 -12.78 38.05 -16.64
C GLU A 553 -11.68 38.35 -17.65
N GLY A 554 -11.98 38.12 -18.93
CA GLY A 554 -11.03 38.34 -20.02
C GLY A 554 -10.01 37.22 -20.23
N TYR A 555 -10.17 36.05 -19.60
CA TYR A 555 -9.35 34.86 -19.84
C TYR A 555 -10.18 33.68 -20.37
N THR A 556 -9.54 32.80 -21.13
CA THR A 556 -10.11 31.57 -21.68
C THR A 556 -9.09 30.43 -21.62
N LEU A 557 -9.53 29.20 -21.93
CA LEU A 557 -8.68 28.02 -21.99
C LEU A 557 -8.39 27.61 -23.43
N ILE A 558 -7.14 27.20 -23.67
CA ILE A 558 -6.73 26.55 -24.91
C ILE A 558 -6.12 25.19 -24.56
N PRO A 559 -6.51 24.09 -25.24
CA PRO A 559 -5.84 22.82 -25.08
C PRO A 559 -4.38 22.93 -25.54
N ASP A 560 -3.43 22.56 -24.69
CA ASP A 560 -1.99 22.56 -25.00
C ASP A 560 -1.30 21.38 -24.31
N GLY A 561 -0.76 20.45 -25.11
CA GLY A 561 -0.31 19.15 -24.62
C GLY A 561 -1.42 18.37 -23.91
N PHE A 562 -1.15 17.94 -22.68
CA PHE A 562 -2.11 17.23 -21.82
C PHE A 562 -2.81 18.14 -20.80
N LEU A 563 -2.70 19.45 -20.95
CA LEU A 563 -3.27 20.46 -20.06
C LEU A 563 -4.05 21.53 -20.84
N PHE A 564 -4.79 22.37 -20.13
CA PHE A 564 -5.35 23.60 -20.66
C PHE A 564 -4.49 24.79 -20.25
N GLN A 565 -3.96 25.54 -21.21
CA GLN A 565 -3.31 26.81 -20.95
C GLN A 565 -4.36 27.91 -20.74
N VAL A 566 -4.19 28.72 -19.69
CA VAL A 566 -5.01 29.91 -19.48
C VAL A 566 -4.40 31.08 -20.24
N VAL A 567 -5.16 31.64 -21.17
CA VAL A 567 -4.73 32.74 -22.03
C VAL A 567 -5.71 33.90 -21.98
N LYS A 568 -5.26 35.12 -22.32
CA LYS A 568 -6.19 36.24 -22.51
C LYS A 568 -7.17 35.92 -23.63
N ASN A 569 -8.43 36.28 -23.44
CA ASN A 569 -9.48 36.05 -24.41
C ASN A 569 -9.11 36.77 -25.71
N THR A 570 -8.83 35.98 -26.74
CA THR A 570 -8.37 36.45 -28.04
C THR A 570 -9.08 35.65 -29.13
N LYS A 571 -9.31 36.31 -30.26
CA LYS A 571 -9.74 35.64 -31.50
C LYS A 571 -8.55 35.17 -32.34
N GLU A 572 -7.33 35.37 -31.84
CA GLU A 572 -6.11 34.95 -32.51
C GLU A 572 -5.83 33.47 -32.25
N TYR A 573 -5.29 32.82 -33.28
CA TYR A 573 -4.84 31.44 -33.19
C TYR A 573 -3.55 31.34 -32.36
N ILE A 574 -3.55 30.45 -31.37
CA ILE A 574 -2.38 30.15 -30.54
C ILE A 574 -1.86 28.74 -30.87
N PRO A 575 -0.67 28.61 -31.48
CA PRO A 575 -0.12 27.30 -31.81
C PRO A 575 0.28 26.52 -30.55
N ALA A 576 0.19 25.20 -30.59
CA ALA A 576 0.69 24.34 -29.52
C ALA A 576 2.21 24.45 -29.44
N VAL A 577 2.74 24.34 -28.22
CA VAL A 577 4.18 24.39 -27.96
C VAL A 577 4.89 23.21 -28.64
N SER A 578 4.29 22.02 -28.59
CA SER A 578 4.77 20.83 -29.31
C SER A 578 3.62 19.85 -29.59
N ASN A 579 3.78 19.06 -30.65
CA ASN A 579 2.90 17.94 -30.99
C ASN A 579 3.60 16.59 -30.84
N ASP A 580 4.91 16.60 -30.52
CA ASP A 580 5.74 15.41 -30.43
C ASP A 580 5.93 15.04 -28.96
N PHE A 581 5.10 14.12 -28.49
CA PHE A 581 5.21 13.47 -27.19
C PHE A 581 5.40 11.97 -27.38
N LYS A 582 6.06 11.32 -26.43
CA LYS A 582 6.29 9.88 -26.46
C LYS A 582 5.84 9.22 -25.17
N ILE A 583 4.77 8.43 -25.28
CA ILE A 583 4.25 7.62 -24.17
C ILE A 583 4.46 6.14 -24.50
N ARG A 584 5.21 5.42 -23.66
CA ARG A 584 5.32 3.96 -23.73
C ARG A 584 4.11 3.33 -23.06
N ILE A 585 3.24 2.75 -23.86
CA ILE A 585 2.06 2.03 -23.39
C ILE A 585 2.47 0.57 -23.16
N PRO A 586 2.35 0.05 -21.93
CA PRO A 586 2.62 -1.36 -21.69
C PRO A 586 1.57 -2.24 -22.37
N GLU A 587 1.94 -3.47 -22.72
CA GLU A 587 1.00 -4.45 -23.28
C GLU A 587 -0.17 -4.73 -22.32
N ARG A 588 0.12 -4.79 -21.02
CA ARG A 588 -0.89 -4.93 -19.97
C ARG A 588 -1.36 -3.56 -19.48
N LYS A 589 -2.64 -3.28 -19.68
CA LYS A 589 -3.31 -2.07 -19.19
C LYS A 589 -4.20 -2.41 -18.00
N ASP A 590 -3.89 -1.87 -16.83
CA ASP A 590 -4.83 -1.87 -15.71
C ASP A 590 -5.81 -0.70 -15.80
N LYS A 591 -6.76 -0.62 -14.87
CA LYS A 591 -7.75 0.45 -14.83
C LYS A 591 -7.12 1.85 -14.76
N TYR A 592 -5.98 2.00 -14.10
CA TYR A 592 -5.31 3.31 -13.97
C TYR A 592 -4.66 3.72 -15.29
N ILE A 593 -4.01 2.78 -15.98
CA ILE A 593 -3.43 3.00 -17.31
C ILE A 593 -4.53 3.34 -18.32
N GLU A 594 -5.64 2.60 -18.30
CA GLU A 594 -6.80 2.90 -19.13
C GLU A 594 -7.38 4.29 -18.82
N ASN A 595 -7.43 4.70 -17.55
CA ASN A 595 -7.89 6.03 -17.19
C ASN A 595 -6.95 7.13 -17.70
N ILE A 596 -5.63 6.97 -17.60
CA ILE A 596 -4.65 7.93 -18.16
C ILE A 596 -4.94 8.15 -19.65
N ILE A 597 -5.11 7.06 -20.39
CA ILE A 597 -5.33 7.08 -21.83
C ILE A 597 -6.68 7.71 -22.18
N ASN A 598 -7.75 7.21 -21.57
CA ASN A 598 -9.13 7.49 -21.99
C ASN A 598 -9.72 8.77 -21.36
N MET A 599 -9.23 9.19 -20.18
CA MET A 599 -9.74 10.38 -19.49
C MET A 599 -8.84 11.61 -19.67
N PHE A 600 -7.54 11.43 -19.90
CA PHE A 600 -6.61 12.56 -19.95
C PHE A 600 -5.91 12.71 -21.30
N ILE A 601 -5.14 11.72 -21.74
CA ILE A 601 -4.33 11.83 -22.96
C ILE A 601 -5.23 12.02 -24.20
N CYS A 602 -6.04 11.02 -24.53
CA CYS A 602 -6.82 11.06 -25.77
C CYS A 602 -7.84 12.21 -25.82
N PRO A 603 -8.61 12.49 -24.74
CA PRO A 603 -9.51 13.65 -24.72
C PRO A 603 -8.79 14.98 -24.96
N MET A 604 -7.59 15.19 -24.41
CA MET A 604 -6.85 16.43 -24.62
C MET A 604 -6.34 16.57 -26.06
N LEU A 605 -5.89 15.47 -26.67
CA LEU A 605 -5.50 15.46 -28.08
C LEU A 605 -6.69 15.72 -29.00
N VAL A 606 -7.85 15.15 -28.70
CA VAL A 606 -9.11 15.42 -29.41
C VAL A 606 -9.47 16.90 -29.31
N ARG A 607 -9.42 17.47 -28.10
CA ARG A 607 -9.71 18.90 -27.88
C ARG A 607 -8.75 19.79 -28.64
N ARG A 608 -7.46 19.44 -28.67
CA ARG A 608 -6.47 20.17 -29.46
C ARG A 608 -6.77 20.06 -30.95
N ALA A 609 -7.09 18.88 -31.47
CA ALA A 609 -7.48 18.71 -32.87
C ALA A 609 -8.72 19.55 -33.24
N MET A 610 -9.73 19.61 -32.35
CA MET A 610 -10.90 20.46 -32.54
C MET A 610 -10.54 21.96 -32.54
N TYR A 611 -9.64 22.38 -31.64
CA TYR A 611 -9.14 23.76 -31.63
C TYR A 611 -8.41 24.11 -32.93
N GLU A 612 -7.50 23.26 -33.41
CA GLU A 612 -6.83 23.45 -34.70
C GLU A 612 -7.84 23.55 -35.85
N PHE A 613 -8.87 22.70 -35.86
CA PHE A 613 -9.92 22.73 -36.86
C PHE A 613 -10.75 24.02 -36.81
N GLN A 614 -11.09 24.53 -35.62
CA GLN A 614 -11.83 25.78 -35.44
C GLN A 614 -11.11 27.02 -36.00
N PHE A 615 -9.77 26.96 -36.13
CA PHE A 615 -8.93 28.03 -36.69
C PHE A 615 -8.41 27.72 -38.09
N ASP A 616 -9.12 26.86 -38.83
CA ASP A 616 -8.80 26.45 -40.20
C ASP A 616 -7.39 25.84 -40.37
N LYS A 617 -6.83 25.24 -39.31
CA LYS A 617 -5.53 24.53 -39.33
C LYS A 617 -5.73 23.03 -39.55
N ILE A 618 -6.36 22.67 -40.67
CA ILE A 618 -6.77 21.29 -40.99
C ILE A 618 -5.58 20.32 -40.93
N ASP A 619 -4.44 20.67 -41.52
CA ASP A 619 -3.26 19.80 -41.53
C ASP A 619 -2.73 19.52 -40.11
N ARG A 620 -2.77 20.52 -39.21
CA ARG A 620 -2.39 20.32 -37.80
C ARG A 620 -3.40 19.46 -37.08
N ALA A 621 -4.70 19.65 -37.31
CA ALA A 621 -5.74 18.81 -36.72
C ALA A 621 -5.56 17.34 -37.12
N LYS A 622 -5.23 17.08 -38.40
CA LYS A 622 -4.95 15.73 -38.93
C LYS A 622 -3.78 15.06 -38.21
N LEU A 623 -2.69 15.77 -37.91
CA LEU A 623 -1.54 15.21 -37.17
C LEU A 623 -1.94 14.63 -35.80
N TYR A 624 -2.80 15.32 -35.05
CA TYR A 624 -3.27 14.81 -33.76
C TYR A 624 -4.17 13.58 -33.92
N ILE A 625 -5.05 13.59 -34.93
CA ILE A 625 -5.93 12.45 -35.22
C ILE A 625 -5.13 11.22 -35.65
N GLU A 626 -4.15 11.39 -36.52
CA GLU A 626 -3.24 10.33 -36.96
C GLU A 626 -2.45 9.77 -35.79
N LYS A 627 -1.95 10.64 -34.90
CA LYS A 627 -1.25 10.21 -33.69
C LYS A 627 -2.16 9.42 -32.75
N ILE A 628 -3.42 9.83 -32.54
CA ILE A 628 -4.39 9.06 -31.75
C ILE A 628 -4.62 7.69 -32.39
N ARG A 629 -4.87 7.62 -33.71
CA ARG A 629 -5.10 6.34 -34.41
C ARG A 629 -3.89 5.41 -34.35
N LYS A 630 -2.68 5.97 -34.41
CA LYS A 630 -1.42 5.23 -34.39
C LYS A 630 -1.08 4.73 -32.99
N ASP A 631 -1.09 5.62 -32.00
CA ASP A 631 -0.60 5.34 -30.65
C ASP A 631 -1.71 4.75 -29.77
N PHE A 632 -2.99 5.01 -30.06
CA PHE A 632 -4.18 4.57 -29.30
C PHE A 632 -5.31 4.04 -30.19
N PRO A 633 -5.08 2.95 -30.96
CA PRO A 633 -6.01 2.47 -31.99
C PRO A 633 -7.40 2.05 -31.46
N GLU A 634 -7.52 1.73 -30.17
CA GLU A 634 -8.77 1.34 -29.52
C GLU A 634 -9.66 2.55 -29.13
N TYR A 635 -9.09 3.76 -29.11
CA TYR A 635 -9.81 4.97 -28.71
C TYR A 635 -10.77 5.43 -29.81
N LYS A 636 -12.05 5.60 -29.46
CA LYS A 636 -13.08 6.04 -30.40
C LYS A 636 -13.08 7.56 -30.55
N LEU A 637 -12.70 8.03 -31.75
CA LEU A 637 -12.76 9.45 -32.09
C LEU A 637 -14.19 9.97 -32.21
N PRO A 638 -14.46 11.24 -31.85
CA PRO A 638 -15.73 11.88 -32.15
C PRO A 638 -16.03 11.91 -33.65
N LYS A 639 -17.31 11.78 -34.01
CA LYS A 639 -17.75 11.77 -35.42
C LYS A 639 -17.27 13.01 -36.19
N ALA A 640 -17.34 14.19 -35.58
CA ALA A 640 -16.90 15.45 -36.18
C ALA A 640 -15.42 15.45 -36.63
N LEU A 641 -14.55 14.70 -35.96
CA LEU A 641 -13.15 14.54 -36.36
C LEU A 641 -12.92 13.35 -37.29
N THR A 642 -13.84 12.39 -37.28
CA THR A 642 -13.78 11.22 -38.17
C THR A 642 -14.05 11.63 -39.61
N ASP A 643 -14.97 12.57 -39.81
CA ASP A 643 -15.37 13.11 -41.12
C ASP A 643 -14.31 14.04 -41.75
N LEU A 644 -13.23 14.40 -41.03
CA LEU A 644 -12.08 15.16 -41.58
C LEU A 644 -11.16 14.32 -42.49
N PHE A 645 -11.45 13.02 -42.60
CA PHE A 645 -10.72 12.05 -43.40
C PHE A 645 -11.64 11.32 -44.37
#